data_AF-A0A329SXC1-F1
#
_entry.id   AF-A0A329SXC1-F1
#
_cell.length_a   1.000
_cell.length_b   1.000
_cell.length_c   1.000
_cell.angle_alpha   90.00
_cell.angle_beta   90.00
_cell.angle_gamma   90.00
#
_symmetry.space_group_name_H-M   'P 1'
#
loop_
_entity.id
_entity.type
_entity.pdbx_description
1 polymer ?
#
loop_
_entity_poly.entity_id
_entity_poly.type
_entity_poly.pdbx_seq_one_letter_code
_entity_poly.pdbx_strand_id
1 'polypeptide(L)'
;MMQGFIPAPLLLSLRRFAAPDDAEEAENVALYSALTRGSILGTQRGVKSSSDGALVTQLVAVWGLLRLSPEDADGHSFVRNLPGGIDRIGRFVVVRGEAAEDGNQLESVALHAAEGEDEGVIILVYELASQMPRVFHCKDGKAVKVELQVVQCLHARNFHRAVGFAPLRCAVDLLGDKKALLHQLEKYKAATRDDGDFYVRVGLTQHKKGRGFRVLNGRGEDAVSSDAKAVVLGSILPDTEDAGETKGKKKNGKTQKKAAKKTTAKQSGEEEDKLGFLPSLEYGDIANVDLLVSLAPLDPTADVAAPVVTIPAPSASKKPRQRFHAHCDALVMVSVDSPVDSALALLRQQLHYQLTEVANQLKDAPEAVTSVTAHQFPLVGAAFPLTVMSCATGSESYSGESLDDVMTIESLHRAFLQPLDQALFRVSRGCSLAQQGQWLASSDVLYNVHEGIPSSGVGEHCQSALVDGFYGYYHYLQQGMNDKGWGCAYRSLQTLASWLFLQHYTQQRFISHEQIQSALVKIGDKPARFQGSTEWIGSLEVGYVLDELFGVTFRSLSVSSGAQLPDVARELLYHFETQGTPVMMGGGQLAFTLLGVDYDPDAGVCAFLTLDPHYTGDEDLATIQHQTIALEGYKAIPCSWRKTTTFAKNSFYNLCLPQRPSVGV
;
A
#
# COMPACT_ATOMS: atom_id res chain seq x y z
N MET A 1 -11.51 -19.95 -24.56
CA MET A 1 -10.33 -19.07 -24.74
C MET A 1 -9.81 -18.69 -23.36
N MET A 2 -8.51 -18.50 -23.15
CA MET A 2 -7.96 -18.05 -21.88
C MET A 2 -7.29 -16.69 -22.06
N GLN A 3 -7.45 -15.79 -21.09
CA GLN A 3 -6.80 -14.49 -21.06
C GLN A 3 -6.17 -14.27 -19.69
N GLY A 4 -4.87 -13.94 -19.69
CA GLY A 4 -4.05 -13.73 -18.52
C GLY A 4 -3.87 -12.24 -18.20
N PHE A 5 -3.73 -11.91 -16.91
CA PHE A 5 -3.41 -10.56 -16.43
C PHE A 5 -2.31 -10.64 -15.39
N ILE A 6 -1.34 -9.73 -15.45
CA ILE A 6 -0.26 -9.62 -14.46
C ILE A 6 0.04 -8.13 -14.20
N PRO A 7 0.22 -7.70 -12.95
CA PRO A 7 0.57 -6.31 -12.66
C PRO A 7 2.04 -6.05 -13.03
N ALA A 8 2.32 -4.93 -13.70
CA ALA A 8 3.68 -4.55 -14.06
C ALA A 8 4.65 -4.48 -12.84
N PRO A 9 4.24 -3.97 -11.66
CA PRO A 9 5.08 -4.00 -10.45
C PRO A 9 5.60 -5.40 -10.06
N LEU A 10 4.83 -6.47 -10.28
CA LEU A 10 5.27 -7.83 -9.95
C LEU A 10 6.44 -8.30 -10.84
N LEU A 11 6.51 -7.83 -12.08
CA LEU A 11 7.63 -8.12 -12.99
C LEU A 11 8.91 -7.42 -12.52
N LEU A 12 8.81 -6.24 -11.90
CA LEU A 12 9.95 -5.56 -11.30
C LEU A 12 10.49 -6.34 -10.11
N SER A 13 9.61 -6.85 -9.24
CA SER A 13 10.00 -7.76 -8.15
C SER A 13 10.68 -9.02 -8.71
N LEU A 14 10.13 -9.63 -9.76
CA LEU A 14 10.74 -10.81 -10.38
C LEU A 14 12.12 -10.51 -10.98
N ARG A 15 12.31 -9.37 -11.65
CA ARG A 15 13.61 -8.91 -12.16
C ARG A 15 14.66 -8.79 -11.06
N ARG A 16 14.28 -8.16 -9.94
CA ARG A 16 15.16 -7.95 -8.78
C ARG A 16 15.65 -9.28 -8.21
N PHE A 17 14.78 -10.28 -8.14
CA PHE A 17 15.09 -11.60 -7.58
C PHE A 17 15.71 -12.58 -8.57
N ALA A 18 15.61 -12.30 -9.86
CA ALA A 18 16.19 -13.12 -10.92
C ALA A 18 17.62 -12.70 -11.29
N ALA A 19 18.07 -11.52 -10.84
CA ALA A 19 19.47 -11.12 -10.93
C ALA A 19 20.33 -12.13 -10.14
N PRO A 20 21.41 -12.67 -10.73
CA PRO A 20 22.31 -13.56 -10.00
C PRO A 20 22.89 -12.80 -8.81
N ASP A 21 22.90 -13.42 -7.61
CA ASP A 21 23.82 -12.98 -6.57
C ASP A 21 25.23 -13.04 -7.19
N ASP A 22 26.05 -12.00 -6.99
CA ASP A 22 27.41 -11.84 -7.54
C ASP A 22 28.38 -13.01 -7.20
N ALA A 23 27.91 -14.07 -6.54
CA ALA A 23 28.65 -15.23 -6.07
C ALA A 23 28.46 -16.53 -6.89
N GLU A 24 27.52 -16.61 -7.85
CA GLU A 24 27.29 -17.84 -8.62
C GLU A 24 27.48 -17.69 -10.14
N GLU A 25 28.68 -17.26 -10.54
CA GLU A 25 29.23 -17.56 -11.87
C GLU A 25 29.78 -19.00 -11.89
N ALA A 26 28.89 -19.99 -11.94
CA ALA A 26 29.28 -21.35 -12.29
C ALA A 26 29.28 -21.49 -13.83
N GLU A 27 30.47 -21.54 -14.41
CA GLU A 27 30.70 -21.97 -15.79
C GLU A 27 30.25 -23.45 -15.96
N ASN A 28 29.47 -23.73 -17.02
CA ASN A 28 28.87 -25.01 -17.42
C ASN A 28 27.49 -25.37 -16.84
N VAL A 29 26.47 -24.59 -17.19
CA VAL A 29 25.07 -25.07 -17.09
C VAL A 29 24.40 -24.94 -18.45
N ALA A 30 23.67 -25.98 -18.87
CA ALA A 30 22.96 -26.07 -20.15
C ALA A 30 22.16 -24.78 -20.46
N LEU A 31 22.05 -24.41 -21.75
CA LEU A 31 21.50 -23.14 -22.25
C LEU A 31 20.09 -22.73 -21.71
N TYR A 32 19.39 -23.62 -20.99
CA TYR A 32 18.05 -23.40 -20.43
C TYR A 32 17.86 -24.05 -19.06
N SER A 33 18.80 -23.86 -18.13
CA SER A 33 18.55 -24.25 -16.73
C SER A 33 17.54 -23.31 -16.06
N ALA A 34 16.58 -23.90 -15.35
CA ALA A 34 15.68 -23.17 -14.47
C ALA A 34 16.49 -22.57 -13.31
N LEU A 35 16.53 -21.24 -13.20
CA LEU A 35 17.22 -20.55 -12.12
C LEU A 35 16.40 -20.48 -10.84
N THR A 36 15.10 -20.29 -11.02
CA THR A 36 14.16 -20.15 -9.93
C THR A 36 12.82 -20.67 -10.41
N ARG A 37 12.12 -21.38 -9.52
CA ARG A 37 10.79 -21.90 -9.76
C ARG A 37 9.91 -21.68 -8.54
N GLY A 38 8.62 -21.69 -8.76
CA GLY A 38 7.66 -21.56 -7.67
C GLY A 38 6.22 -21.67 -8.13
N SER A 39 5.31 -21.24 -7.26
CA SER A 39 3.87 -21.24 -7.53
C SER A 39 3.40 -19.86 -7.99
N ILE A 40 2.43 -19.85 -8.91
CA ILE A 40 1.65 -18.67 -9.26
C ILE A 40 0.52 -18.56 -8.25
N LEU A 41 0.43 -17.40 -7.59
CA LEU A 41 -0.66 -17.07 -6.69
C LEU A 41 -1.66 -16.16 -7.41
N GLY A 42 -2.94 -16.52 -7.36
CA GLY A 42 -3.95 -15.69 -7.99
C GLY A 42 -5.33 -16.33 -8.08
N THR A 43 -6.07 -15.97 -9.12
CA THR A 43 -7.46 -16.38 -9.31
C THR A 43 -7.70 -16.86 -10.73
N GLN A 44 -8.53 -17.90 -10.88
CA GLN A 44 -9.09 -18.29 -12.17
C GLN A 44 -10.61 -18.16 -12.12
N ARG A 45 -11.21 -17.44 -13.09
CA ARG A 45 -12.68 -17.33 -13.19
C ARG A 45 -13.18 -17.50 -14.61
N GLY A 46 -14.32 -18.14 -14.75
CA GLY A 46 -15.02 -18.23 -16.03
C GLY A 46 -15.92 -17.01 -16.27
N VAL A 47 -15.76 -16.34 -17.41
CA VAL A 47 -16.63 -15.26 -17.85
C VAL A 47 -17.66 -15.80 -18.84
N LYS A 48 -18.94 -15.60 -18.53
CA LYS A 48 -20.07 -16.01 -19.36
C LYS A 48 -20.49 -14.86 -20.27
N SER A 49 -20.96 -15.15 -21.49
CA SER A 49 -21.51 -14.12 -22.37
C SER A 49 -22.83 -13.58 -21.79
N SER A 50 -23.07 -12.28 -21.99
CA SER A 50 -24.34 -11.64 -21.60
C SER A 50 -25.53 -12.07 -22.45
N SER A 51 -25.30 -12.75 -23.58
CA SER A 51 -26.36 -13.13 -24.54
C SER A 51 -26.86 -14.57 -24.41
N ASP A 52 -26.03 -15.53 -23.96
CA ASP A 52 -26.38 -16.96 -23.94
C ASP A 52 -25.88 -17.74 -22.71
N GLY A 53 -25.18 -17.10 -21.75
CA GLY A 53 -24.72 -17.78 -20.54
C GLY A 53 -23.63 -18.84 -20.74
N ALA A 54 -23.20 -19.09 -21.98
CA ALA A 54 -22.07 -19.94 -22.32
C ALA A 54 -20.76 -19.32 -21.81
N LEU A 55 -19.85 -20.15 -21.27
CA LEU A 55 -18.50 -19.75 -20.91
C LEU A 55 -17.73 -19.35 -22.17
N VAL A 56 -17.34 -18.08 -22.27
CA VAL A 56 -16.63 -17.53 -23.43
C VAL A 56 -15.12 -17.56 -23.19
N THR A 57 -14.70 -17.07 -22.03
CA THR A 57 -13.28 -16.89 -21.71
C THR A 57 -13.01 -17.23 -20.25
N GLN A 58 -11.91 -17.93 -19.98
CA GLN A 58 -11.38 -18.11 -18.63
C GLN A 58 -10.32 -17.05 -18.37
N LEU A 59 -10.57 -16.20 -17.37
CA LEU A 59 -9.63 -15.19 -16.92
C LEU A 59 -8.68 -15.80 -15.90
N VAL A 60 -7.38 -15.56 -16.10
CA VAL A 60 -6.30 -15.96 -15.21
C VAL A 60 -5.64 -14.68 -14.71
N ALA A 61 -5.84 -14.32 -13.45
CA ALA A 61 -5.12 -13.18 -12.86
C ALA A 61 -3.96 -13.71 -12.03
N VAL A 62 -2.75 -13.24 -12.34
CA VAL A 62 -1.52 -13.51 -11.57
C VAL A 62 -1.35 -12.36 -10.59
N TRP A 63 -1.59 -12.63 -9.31
CA TRP A 63 -1.57 -11.62 -8.26
C TRP A 63 -0.20 -11.52 -7.58
N GLY A 64 0.52 -12.62 -7.48
CA GLY A 64 1.87 -12.67 -6.94
C GLY A 64 2.53 -14.02 -7.22
N LEU A 65 3.75 -14.17 -6.73
CA LEU A 65 4.57 -15.36 -6.92
C LEU A 65 5.06 -15.86 -5.57
N LEU A 66 5.15 -17.18 -5.43
CA LEU A 66 5.71 -17.84 -4.25
C LEU A 66 6.88 -18.71 -4.67
N ARG A 67 8.10 -18.33 -4.31
CA ARG A 67 9.30 -19.14 -4.55
C ARG A 67 9.24 -20.41 -3.70
N LEU A 68 9.47 -21.56 -4.33
CA LEU A 68 9.57 -22.84 -3.62
C LEU A 68 11.01 -23.04 -3.15
N SER A 69 11.20 -23.29 -1.85
CA SER A 69 12.48 -23.74 -1.31
C SER A 69 12.67 -25.24 -1.57
N PRO A 70 13.90 -25.74 -1.81
CA PRO A 70 14.17 -27.18 -1.86
C PRO A 70 13.72 -27.94 -0.60
N GLU A 71 13.69 -27.27 0.56
CA GLU A 71 13.28 -27.85 1.85
C GLU A 71 11.75 -27.82 2.07
N ASP A 72 11.01 -27.05 1.27
CA ASP A 72 9.55 -26.92 1.33
C ASP A 72 8.96 -27.26 -0.06
N ALA A 73 9.21 -28.51 -0.48
CA ALA A 73 8.99 -28.98 -1.84
C ALA A 73 7.52 -28.85 -2.30
N ASP A 74 6.57 -28.92 -1.36
CA ASP A 74 5.14 -28.80 -1.64
C ASP A 74 4.63 -27.35 -1.47
N GLY A 75 5.45 -26.47 -0.90
CA GLY A 75 5.16 -25.05 -0.62
C GLY A 75 4.03 -24.79 0.38
N HIS A 76 3.26 -25.80 0.81
CA HIS A 76 2.00 -25.62 1.56
C HIS A 76 2.16 -24.80 2.85
N SER A 77 3.39 -24.64 3.35
CA SER A 77 3.74 -23.83 4.53
C SER A 77 3.15 -22.41 4.52
N PHE A 78 3.06 -21.78 3.34
CA PHE A 78 2.64 -20.38 3.21
C PHE A 78 1.18 -20.18 2.79
N VAL A 79 0.40 -21.26 2.58
CA VAL A 79 -1.02 -21.14 2.19
C VAL A 79 -1.83 -20.41 3.25
N ARG A 80 -1.53 -20.65 4.54
CA ARG A 80 -2.16 -19.97 5.68
C ARG A 80 -1.97 -18.45 5.70
N ASN A 81 -0.94 -17.95 5.01
CA ASN A 81 -0.62 -16.53 4.95
C ASN A 81 -1.43 -15.80 3.86
N LEU A 82 -2.07 -16.53 2.94
CA LEU A 82 -2.83 -15.94 1.85
C LEU A 82 -4.19 -15.42 2.33
N PRO A 83 -4.69 -14.31 1.75
CA PRO A 83 -6.06 -13.89 1.97
C PRO A 83 -7.01 -14.88 1.29
N GLY A 84 -8.22 -15.03 1.85
CA GLY A 84 -9.21 -15.94 1.27
C GLY A 84 -9.57 -15.53 -0.16
N GLY A 85 -9.72 -16.50 -1.05
CA GLY A 85 -10.02 -16.28 -2.47
C GLY A 85 -8.80 -16.10 -3.36
N ILE A 86 -7.58 -16.10 -2.81
CA ILE A 86 -6.33 -16.23 -3.57
C ILE A 86 -5.80 -17.65 -3.41
N ASP A 87 -5.61 -18.35 -4.53
CA ASP A 87 -5.18 -19.73 -4.56
C ASP A 87 -3.90 -19.91 -5.37
N ARG A 88 -3.35 -21.13 -5.32
CA ARG A 88 -2.33 -21.57 -6.26
C ARG A 88 -2.98 -21.97 -7.57
N ILE A 89 -2.67 -21.23 -8.61
CA ILE A 89 -3.31 -21.41 -9.92
C ILE A 89 -2.37 -21.98 -10.98
N GLY A 90 -1.10 -22.22 -10.62
CA GLY A 90 -0.07 -22.67 -11.56
C GLY A 90 1.34 -22.60 -10.98
N ARG A 91 2.34 -22.74 -11.86
CA ARG A 91 3.77 -22.68 -11.53
C ARG A 91 4.49 -21.63 -12.36
N PHE A 92 5.57 -21.06 -11.85
CA PHE A 92 6.45 -20.20 -12.63
C PHE A 92 7.87 -20.73 -12.69
N VAL A 93 8.58 -20.36 -13.74
CA VAL A 93 10.00 -20.68 -13.95
C VAL A 93 10.72 -19.50 -14.58
N VAL A 94 11.94 -19.24 -14.10
CA VAL A 94 12.86 -18.22 -14.63
C VAL A 94 13.97 -18.92 -15.41
N VAL A 95 14.24 -18.45 -16.63
CA VAL A 95 15.28 -19.00 -17.53
C VAL A 95 16.28 -17.94 -18.00
N ARG A 96 17.55 -18.35 -18.21
CA ARG A 96 18.65 -17.46 -18.65
C ARG A 96 18.67 -17.16 -20.15
N GLY A 97 18.36 -18.16 -21.00
CA GLY A 97 18.67 -18.11 -22.44
C GLY A 97 17.83 -17.11 -23.24
N GLU A 98 18.36 -16.66 -24.38
CA GLU A 98 17.57 -16.06 -25.46
C GLU A 98 16.89 -17.19 -26.23
N ALA A 99 15.62 -17.49 -25.94
CA ALA A 99 14.85 -18.25 -26.90
C ALA A 99 14.75 -17.39 -28.17
N ALA A 100 15.41 -17.84 -29.24
CA ALA A 100 15.11 -17.38 -30.59
C ALA A 100 13.58 -17.34 -30.76
N GLU A 101 13.07 -16.52 -31.69
CA GLU A 101 11.63 -16.37 -31.95
C GLU A 101 10.86 -17.69 -32.24
N ASP A 102 11.53 -18.84 -32.23
CA ASP A 102 10.96 -20.19 -32.18
C ASP A 102 10.21 -20.46 -30.86
N GLY A 103 8.92 -20.14 -30.85
CA GLY A 103 7.98 -20.43 -29.74
C GLY A 103 8.01 -21.87 -29.21
N ASN A 104 8.48 -22.85 -30.00
CA ASN A 104 8.60 -24.26 -29.63
C ASN A 104 9.52 -24.51 -28.41
N GLN A 105 10.53 -23.67 -28.17
CA GLN A 105 11.49 -23.91 -27.08
C GLN A 105 10.90 -23.58 -25.71
N LEU A 106 10.15 -22.47 -25.58
CA LEU A 106 9.50 -22.11 -24.33
C LEU A 106 8.29 -22.99 -24.02
N GLU A 107 7.63 -23.53 -25.04
CA GLU A 107 6.62 -24.57 -24.87
C GLU A 107 7.22 -25.83 -24.22
N SER A 108 8.43 -26.24 -24.65
CA SER A 108 9.14 -27.36 -24.02
C SER A 108 9.50 -27.08 -22.56
N VAL A 109 9.95 -25.85 -22.24
CA VAL A 109 10.21 -25.43 -20.85
C VAL A 109 8.92 -25.48 -20.03
N ALA A 110 7.81 -24.99 -20.59
CA ALA A 110 6.52 -25.01 -19.92
C ALA A 110 6.01 -26.44 -19.68
N LEU A 111 6.18 -27.35 -20.64
CA LEU A 111 5.86 -28.77 -20.48
C LEU A 111 6.71 -29.44 -19.41
N HIS A 112 8.01 -29.16 -19.38
CA HIS A 112 8.91 -29.69 -18.34
C HIS A 112 8.50 -29.20 -16.95
N ALA A 113 8.14 -27.92 -16.80
CA ALA A 113 7.65 -27.37 -15.53
C ALA A 113 6.29 -27.93 -15.09
N ALA A 114 5.50 -28.45 -16.05
CA ALA A 114 4.21 -29.12 -15.83
C ALA A 114 4.33 -30.63 -15.61
N GLU A 115 5.54 -31.23 -15.66
CA GLU A 115 5.72 -32.67 -15.46
C GLU A 115 5.10 -33.15 -14.14
N GLY A 116 4.33 -34.24 -14.22
CA GLY A 116 3.64 -34.87 -13.09
C GLY A 116 2.21 -34.37 -12.82
N GLU A 117 1.69 -33.45 -13.64
CA GLU A 117 0.33 -32.92 -13.49
C GLU A 117 -0.57 -33.41 -14.65
N ASP A 118 -1.56 -34.24 -14.34
CA ASP A 118 -2.53 -34.76 -15.33
C ASP A 118 -3.70 -33.78 -15.58
N GLU A 119 -3.93 -32.85 -14.66
CA GLU A 119 -4.91 -31.76 -14.80
C GLU A 119 -4.29 -30.55 -15.50
N GLY A 120 -5.09 -29.73 -16.20
CA GLY A 120 -4.55 -28.60 -16.94
C GLY A 120 -3.90 -27.55 -16.03
N VAL A 121 -2.60 -27.28 -16.20
CA VAL A 121 -1.81 -26.37 -15.33
C VAL A 121 -1.41 -25.10 -16.06
N ILE A 122 -1.46 -23.96 -15.38
CA ILE A 122 -0.91 -22.70 -15.87
C ILE A 122 0.57 -22.60 -15.54
N ILE A 123 1.40 -22.31 -16.55
CA ILE A 123 2.84 -22.12 -16.40
C ILE A 123 3.24 -20.72 -16.87
N LEU A 124 3.89 -19.95 -16.00
CA LEU A 124 4.52 -18.67 -16.35
C LEU A 124 6.02 -18.88 -16.55
N VAL A 125 6.49 -18.65 -17.76
CA VAL A 125 7.92 -18.66 -18.12
C VAL A 125 8.39 -17.22 -18.20
N TYR A 126 9.38 -16.87 -17.40
CA TYR A 126 10.02 -15.55 -17.42
C TYR A 126 11.46 -15.68 -17.92
N GLU A 127 11.75 -14.98 -19.01
CA GLU A 127 13.07 -14.98 -19.64
C GLU A 127 13.86 -13.74 -19.21
N LEU A 128 15.06 -13.96 -18.64
CA LEU A 128 15.92 -12.88 -18.17
C LEU A 128 16.38 -11.95 -19.29
N ALA A 129 16.73 -12.51 -20.46
CA ALA A 129 17.28 -11.77 -21.58
C ALA A 129 16.25 -10.77 -22.17
N SER A 130 15.04 -11.22 -22.46
CA SER A 130 13.98 -10.33 -22.98
C SER A 130 13.23 -9.57 -21.89
N GLN A 131 13.34 -9.99 -20.63
CA GLN A 131 12.58 -9.48 -19.49
C GLN A 131 11.04 -9.55 -19.69
N MET A 132 10.57 -10.51 -20.49
CA MET A 132 9.17 -10.66 -20.86
C MET A 132 8.56 -11.95 -20.29
N PRO A 133 7.41 -11.88 -19.60
CA PRO A 133 6.68 -13.06 -19.16
C PRO A 133 5.88 -13.68 -20.33
N ARG A 134 5.81 -15.01 -20.39
CA ARG A 134 4.91 -15.75 -21.26
C ARG A 134 4.15 -16.78 -20.43
N VAL A 135 2.84 -16.89 -20.66
CA VAL A 135 1.99 -17.84 -19.93
C VAL A 135 1.49 -18.92 -20.87
N PHE A 136 1.51 -20.17 -20.40
CA PHE A 136 1.07 -21.35 -21.10
C PHE A 136 0.05 -22.10 -20.25
N HIS A 137 -0.92 -22.73 -20.91
CA HIS A 137 -1.79 -23.74 -20.31
C HIS A 137 -1.33 -25.11 -20.82
N CYS A 138 -0.78 -25.91 -19.92
CA CYS A 138 -0.24 -27.23 -20.22
C CYS A 138 -1.27 -28.30 -19.87
N LYS A 139 -1.69 -29.10 -20.84
CA LYS A 139 -2.63 -30.22 -20.64
C LYS A 139 -2.37 -31.32 -21.67
N ASP A 140 -2.43 -32.58 -21.24
CA ASP A 140 -2.27 -33.76 -22.12
C ASP A 140 -0.97 -33.71 -22.97
N GLY A 141 0.13 -33.26 -22.37
CA GLY A 141 1.43 -33.12 -23.05
C GLY A 141 1.50 -31.99 -24.10
N LYS A 142 0.52 -31.08 -24.12
CA LYS A 142 0.49 -29.90 -25.02
C LYS A 142 0.53 -28.62 -24.21
N ALA A 143 1.42 -27.69 -24.57
CA ALA A 143 1.43 -26.33 -24.05
C ALA A 143 0.71 -25.41 -25.03
N VAL A 144 -0.33 -24.71 -24.57
CA VAL A 144 -1.06 -23.72 -25.36
C VAL A 144 -0.78 -22.35 -24.80
N LYS A 145 -0.23 -21.44 -25.60
CA LYS A 145 0.05 -20.06 -25.18
C LYS A 145 -1.25 -19.34 -24.78
N VAL A 146 -1.22 -18.69 -23.62
CA VAL A 146 -2.29 -17.82 -23.12
C VAL A 146 -1.91 -16.38 -23.43
N GLU A 147 -2.86 -15.61 -23.94
CA GLU A 147 -2.66 -14.17 -24.16
C GLU A 147 -2.53 -13.49 -22.79
N LEU A 148 -1.39 -12.85 -22.53
CA LEU A 148 -1.09 -12.21 -21.26
C LEU A 148 -1.07 -10.69 -21.42
N GLN A 149 -1.94 -10.00 -20.70
CA GLN A 149 -1.93 -8.55 -20.60
C GLN A 149 -1.14 -8.12 -19.36
N VAL A 150 -0.08 -7.34 -19.58
CA VAL A 150 0.62 -6.64 -18.49
C VAL A 150 -0.17 -5.39 -18.15
N VAL A 151 -0.78 -5.37 -16.96
CA VAL A 151 -1.55 -4.23 -16.47
C VAL A 151 -0.58 -3.18 -15.94
N GLN A 152 -0.54 -2.03 -16.62
CA GLN A 152 0.22 -0.87 -16.15
C GLN A 152 -0.54 -0.24 -14.98
N CYS A 153 -0.01 -0.41 -13.78
CA CYS A 153 -0.59 0.07 -12.53
C CYS A 153 0.51 0.55 -11.59
N LEU A 154 0.24 1.62 -10.86
CA LEU A 154 1.11 2.08 -9.77
C LEU A 154 0.86 1.27 -8.49
N HIS A 155 -0.39 0.90 -8.24
CA HIS A 155 -0.82 0.25 -7.01
C HIS A 155 -1.67 -0.99 -7.26
N ALA A 156 -1.70 -1.90 -6.29
CA ALA A 156 -2.53 -3.10 -6.30
C ALA A 156 -4.01 -2.79 -6.55
N ARG A 157 -4.56 -1.69 -5.99
CA ARG A 157 -5.96 -1.28 -6.24
C ARG A 157 -6.29 -1.09 -7.72
N ASN A 158 -5.33 -0.60 -8.53
CA ASN A 158 -5.56 -0.42 -9.96
C ASN A 158 -5.62 -1.78 -10.68
N PHE A 159 -4.78 -2.73 -10.25
CA PHE A 159 -4.84 -4.11 -10.73
C PHE A 159 -6.17 -4.77 -10.35
N HIS A 160 -6.62 -4.62 -9.10
CA HIS A 160 -7.91 -5.15 -8.62
C HIS A 160 -9.07 -4.66 -9.49
N ARG A 161 -9.11 -3.36 -9.79
CA ARG A 161 -10.11 -2.76 -10.69
C ARG A 161 -10.03 -3.37 -12.10
N ALA A 162 -8.82 -3.54 -12.65
CA ALA A 162 -8.62 -4.11 -13.98
C ALA A 162 -9.10 -5.57 -14.09
N VAL A 163 -8.94 -6.37 -13.02
CA VAL A 163 -9.36 -7.78 -13.01
C VAL A 163 -10.76 -8.03 -12.43
N GLY A 164 -11.41 -7.00 -11.89
CA GLY A 164 -12.78 -7.05 -11.36
C GLY A 164 -12.88 -7.68 -9.97
N PHE A 165 -11.98 -7.28 -9.07
CA PHE A 165 -11.94 -7.74 -7.67
C PHE A 165 -11.88 -6.57 -6.69
N ALA A 166 -12.21 -6.84 -5.44
CA ALA A 166 -12.06 -5.92 -4.33
C ALA A 166 -11.75 -6.67 -3.01
N PRO A 167 -11.00 -6.06 -2.09
CA PRO A 167 -10.76 -6.63 -0.77
C PRO A 167 -11.96 -6.37 0.16
N LEU A 168 -12.28 -7.38 0.98
CA LEU A 168 -13.26 -7.31 2.07
C LEU A 168 -12.59 -7.79 3.36
N ARG A 169 -12.76 -7.04 4.45
CA ARG A 169 -12.06 -7.26 5.71
C ARG A 169 -13.04 -7.41 6.88
N CYS A 170 -12.73 -8.28 7.83
CA CYS A 170 -13.35 -8.31 9.16
C CYS A 170 -12.28 -8.45 10.23
N ALA A 171 -12.21 -7.47 11.14
CA ALA A 171 -11.33 -7.53 12.29
C ALA A 171 -12.10 -7.78 13.58
N VAL A 172 -11.50 -8.58 14.46
CA VAL A 172 -12.01 -8.91 15.78
C VAL A 172 -10.89 -8.64 16.77
N ASP A 173 -11.13 -7.71 17.68
CA ASP A 173 -10.19 -7.33 18.73
C ASP A 173 -10.78 -7.68 20.11
N LEU A 174 -10.07 -8.50 20.88
CA LEU A 174 -10.52 -9.03 22.16
C LEU A 174 -9.45 -8.83 23.25
N LEU A 175 -9.89 -8.33 24.39
CA LEU A 175 -9.06 -8.07 25.56
C LEU A 175 -9.70 -8.70 26.81
N GLY A 176 -8.91 -9.39 27.62
CA GLY A 176 -9.43 -10.04 28.82
C GLY A 176 -8.38 -10.81 29.61
N ASP A 177 -8.77 -11.47 30.70
CA ASP A 177 -7.93 -12.53 31.26
C ASP A 177 -7.94 -13.76 30.34
N LYS A 178 -6.90 -14.60 30.40
CA LYS A 178 -6.71 -15.72 29.45
C LYS A 178 -7.94 -16.62 29.33
N LYS A 179 -8.62 -16.90 30.45
CA LYS A 179 -9.81 -17.77 30.47
C LYS A 179 -11.02 -17.09 29.82
N ALA A 180 -11.28 -15.83 30.16
CA ALA A 180 -12.36 -15.04 29.56
C ALA A 180 -12.12 -14.84 28.06
N LEU A 181 -10.88 -14.59 27.67
CA LEU A 181 -10.47 -14.38 26.27
C LEU A 181 -10.67 -15.64 25.44
N LEU A 182 -10.24 -16.81 25.93
CA LEU A 182 -10.51 -18.10 25.28
C LEU A 182 -12.01 -18.38 25.15
N HIS A 183 -12.80 -18.05 26.18
CA HIS A 183 -14.26 -18.19 26.12
C HIS A 183 -14.89 -17.26 25.08
N GLN A 184 -14.43 -16.01 24.97
CA GLN A 184 -14.85 -15.09 23.93
C GLN A 184 -14.47 -15.63 22.54
N LEU A 185 -13.24 -16.08 22.34
CA LEU A 185 -12.80 -16.67 21.06
C LEU A 185 -13.68 -17.85 20.65
N GLU A 186 -14.03 -18.76 21.56
CA GLU A 186 -14.97 -19.86 21.25
C GLU A 186 -16.36 -19.35 20.82
N LYS A 187 -16.84 -18.25 21.41
CA LYS A 187 -18.10 -17.62 21.01
C LYS A 187 -18.03 -17.07 19.58
N TYR A 188 -16.93 -16.40 19.22
CA TYR A 188 -16.70 -15.87 17.88
C TYR A 188 -16.49 -17.00 16.85
N LYS A 189 -15.79 -18.08 17.23
CA LYS A 189 -15.64 -19.29 16.41
C LYS A 189 -16.98 -19.96 16.15
N ALA A 190 -17.85 -20.05 17.16
CA ALA A 190 -19.18 -20.60 17.01
C ALA A 190 -20.01 -19.79 15.99
N ALA A 191 -20.00 -18.45 16.11
CA ALA A 191 -20.72 -17.55 15.19
C ALA A 191 -20.23 -17.59 13.73
N THR A 192 -19.04 -18.15 13.48
CA THR A 192 -18.46 -18.26 12.12
C THR A 192 -18.51 -19.68 11.56
N ARG A 193 -18.97 -20.66 12.35
CA ARG A 193 -18.96 -22.08 11.97
C ARG A 193 -19.89 -22.38 10.81
N ASP A 194 -21.10 -21.83 10.86
CA ASP A 194 -22.13 -21.98 9.84
C ASP A 194 -22.78 -20.63 9.50
N ASP A 195 -23.64 -20.64 8.50
CA ASP A 195 -24.33 -19.45 7.97
C ASP A 195 -25.51 -18.99 8.83
N GLY A 196 -26.07 -19.85 9.69
CA GLY A 196 -27.28 -19.57 10.48
C GLY A 196 -27.04 -18.60 11.63
N ASP A 197 -25.85 -18.67 12.24
CA ASP A 197 -25.43 -17.81 13.36
C ASP A 197 -24.48 -16.67 12.94
N PHE A 198 -24.21 -16.53 11.64
CA PHE A 198 -23.31 -15.52 11.10
C PHE A 198 -24.07 -14.22 10.79
N TYR A 199 -23.84 -13.21 11.62
CA TYR A 199 -24.41 -11.86 11.43
C TYR A 199 -23.30 -10.83 11.35
N VAL A 200 -23.43 -9.91 10.40
CA VAL A 200 -22.43 -8.86 10.19
C VAL A 200 -23.07 -7.49 10.06
N ARG A 201 -22.38 -6.46 10.54
CA ARG A 201 -22.70 -5.07 10.26
C ARG A 201 -21.84 -4.58 9.10
N VAL A 202 -22.48 -4.00 8.08
CA VAL A 202 -21.82 -3.46 6.88
C VAL A 202 -22.25 -2.03 6.63
N GLY A 203 -21.34 -1.19 6.10
CA GLY A 203 -21.67 0.14 5.61
C GLY A 203 -22.14 0.07 4.15
N LEU A 204 -23.30 0.66 3.85
CA LEU A 204 -23.88 0.72 2.50
C LEU A 204 -23.90 2.14 1.94
N THR A 205 -23.36 2.32 0.74
CA THR A 205 -23.41 3.60 0.03
C THR A 205 -24.84 3.90 -0.40
N GLN A 206 -25.41 5.03 0.08
CA GLN A 206 -26.74 5.48 -0.35
C GLN A 206 -26.59 6.63 -1.35
N HIS A 207 -27.17 6.47 -2.55
CA HIS A 207 -27.06 7.38 -3.72
C HIS A 207 -27.21 8.90 -3.49
N LYS A 208 -27.60 9.39 -2.30
CA LYS A 208 -27.70 10.82 -1.95
C LYS A 208 -27.46 11.19 -0.47
N LYS A 209 -27.14 10.25 0.44
CA LYS A 209 -27.18 10.46 1.90
C LYS A 209 -25.94 9.97 2.67
N GLY A 210 -24.84 9.72 1.98
CA GLY A 210 -23.64 9.13 2.58
C GLY A 210 -23.84 7.64 2.91
N ARG A 211 -22.95 7.10 3.73
CA ARG A 211 -22.92 5.67 4.05
C ARG A 211 -23.76 5.34 5.29
N GLY A 212 -24.63 4.34 5.19
CA GLY A 212 -25.50 3.91 6.29
C GLY A 212 -25.28 2.44 6.66
N PHE A 213 -25.28 2.10 7.95
CA PHE A 213 -25.07 0.73 8.38
C PHE A 213 -26.34 -0.15 8.23
N ARG A 214 -26.12 -1.42 7.91
CA ARG A 214 -27.11 -2.50 7.92
C ARG A 214 -26.55 -3.74 8.58
N VAL A 215 -27.43 -4.56 9.12
CA VAL A 215 -27.08 -5.88 9.68
C VAL A 215 -27.54 -6.93 8.68
N LEU A 216 -26.60 -7.74 8.20
CA LEU A 216 -26.86 -8.83 7.27
C LEU A 216 -26.70 -10.18 7.96
N ASN A 217 -27.52 -11.16 7.57
CA ASN A 217 -27.28 -12.57 7.89
C ASN A 217 -26.24 -13.17 6.92
N GLY A 218 -25.88 -14.44 7.12
CA GLY A 218 -24.93 -15.15 6.25
C GLY A 218 -25.35 -15.29 4.78
N ARG A 219 -26.62 -15.01 4.46
CA ARG A 219 -27.16 -14.99 3.09
C ARG A 219 -27.15 -13.60 2.46
N GLY A 220 -26.62 -12.59 3.16
CA GLY A 220 -26.58 -11.21 2.67
C GLY A 220 -27.95 -10.50 2.70
N GLU A 221 -28.92 -11.05 3.42
CA GLU A 221 -30.24 -10.45 3.61
C GLU A 221 -30.24 -9.55 4.83
N ASP A 222 -30.96 -8.43 4.77
CA ASP A 222 -31.13 -7.52 5.91
C ASP A 222 -31.88 -8.22 7.05
N ALA A 223 -31.18 -8.45 8.17
CA ALA A 223 -31.68 -9.21 9.31
C ALA A 223 -32.62 -8.39 10.21
N VAL A 224 -32.67 -7.06 10.05
CA VAL A 224 -33.48 -6.15 10.88
C VAL A 224 -34.65 -5.52 10.12
N SER A 225 -34.66 -5.64 8.79
CA SER A 225 -35.76 -5.19 7.92
C SER A 225 -36.83 -6.26 7.76
N SER A 226 -38.11 -5.86 7.75
CA SER A 226 -39.23 -6.76 7.41
C SER A 226 -39.25 -7.15 5.93
N ASP A 227 -38.61 -6.34 5.07
CA ASP A 227 -38.33 -6.66 3.67
C ASP A 227 -36.93 -7.31 3.61
N ALA A 228 -36.87 -8.65 3.56
CA ALA A 228 -35.65 -9.43 3.40
C ALA A 228 -35.09 -9.32 1.97
N LYS A 229 -34.68 -8.11 1.57
CA LYS A 229 -34.03 -7.87 0.27
C LYS A 229 -32.54 -8.14 0.40
N ALA A 230 -32.01 -8.95 -0.50
CA ALA A 230 -30.57 -9.15 -0.62
C ALA A 230 -29.89 -7.83 -1.02
N VAL A 231 -28.82 -7.51 -0.30
CA VAL A 231 -27.97 -6.36 -0.61
C VAL A 231 -27.07 -6.69 -1.81
N VAL A 232 -26.71 -5.68 -2.60
CA VAL A 232 -25.78 -5.83 -3.72
C VAL A 232 -24.35 -5.55 -3.24
N LEU A 233 -23.38 -6.39 -3.61
CA LEU A 233 -22.00 -6.31 -3.13
C LEU A 233 -21.37 -4.95 -3.46
N GLY A 234 -21.61 -4.44 -4.66
CA GLY A 234 -21.13 -3.12 -5.07
C GLY A 234 -21.58 -1.95 -4.17
N SER A 235 -22.64 -2.10 -3.37
CA SER A 235 -23.04 -1.07 -2.40
C SER A 235 -22.26 -1.13 -1.07
N ILE A 236 -21.58 -2.24 -0.80
CA ILE A 236 -20.69 -2.42 0.36
C ILE A 236 -19.27 -1.97 -0.01
N LEU A 237 -18.85 -2.21 -1.24
CA LEU A 237 -17.52 -1.90 -1.75
C LEU A 237 -17.33 -0.38 -1.96
N PRO A 238 -16.08 0.10 -1.98
CA PRO A 238 -15.79 1.49 -2.33
C PRO A 238 -16.26 1.82 -3.74
N ASP A 239 -16.71 3.05 -3.95
CA ASP A 239 -17.07 3.53 -5.28
C ASP A 239 -15.84 3.47 -6.21
N THR A 240 -16.03 2.94 -7.42
CA THR A 240 -14.95 2.76 -8.40
C THR A 240 -14.44 4.08 -8.99
N GLU A 241 -15.08 5.21 -8.69
CA GLU A 241 -14.73 6.54 -9.22
C GLU A 241 -13.66 7.30 -8.42
N ASP A 242 -13.27 6.85 -7.22
CA ASP A 242 -12.23 7.52 -6.43
C ASP A 242 -10.82 7.14 -6.89
N ALA A 243 -10.42 7.78 -8.01
CA ALA A 243 -9.12 8.40 -8.22
C ALA A 243 -9.10 8.96 -9.66
N GLY A 244 -9.44 10.25 -9.83
CA GLY A 244 -8.95 11.03 -10.98
C GLY A 244 -9.96 11.72 -11.90
N GLU A 245 -11.29 11.52 -11.81
CA GLU A 245 -12.23 12.20 -12.72
C GLU A 245 -13.48 12.76 -12.02
N THR A 246 -13.35 13.90 -11.34
CA THR A 246 -14.52 14.69 -10.94
C THR A 246 -15.04 15.49 -12.13
N LYS A 247 -16.07 14.99 -12.80
CA LYS A 247 -16.80 15.73 -13.86
C LYS A 247 -17.32 17.06 -13.35
N GLY A 248 -16.74 18.15 -13.86
CA GLY A 248 -17.13 19.52 -13.54
C GLY A 248 -18.59 19.84 -13.87
N LYS A 249 -19.42 20.03 -12.85
CA LYS A 249 -20.70 20.74 -13.01
C LYS A 249 -20.44 22.24 -13.14
N LYS A 250 -20.41 22.74 -14.37
CA LYS A 250 -20.51 24.17 -14.68
C LYS A 250 -21.78 24.76 -14.02
N LYS A 251 -21.61 25.61 -13.00
CA LYS A 251 -22.63 26.59 -12.61
C LYS A 251 -22.19 27.97 -13.07
N ASN A 252 -22.88 28.48 -14.09
CA ASN A 252 -22.83 29.87 -14.51
C ASN A 252 -23.36 30.78 -13.39
N GLY A 253 -22.70 31.94 -13.19
CA GLY A 253 -23.42 33.18 -12.85
C GLY A 253 -22.96 34.00 -11.65
N LYS A 254 -22.21 35.06 -11.98
CA LYS A 254 -22.20 36.42 -11.38
C LYS A 254 -21.55 36.67 -10.01
N THR A 255 -20.52 37.50 -10.10
CA THR A 255 -19.82 38.33 -9.13
C THR A 255 -20.72 39.04 -8.11
N GLN A 256 -20.34 38.97 -6.83
CA GLN A 256 -20.32 40.13 -5.92
C GLN A 256 -19.39 39.89 -4.72
N LYS A 257 -18.42 40.80 -4.55
CA LYS A 257 -17.54 40.92 -3.37
C LYS A 257 -18.37 41.25 -2.12
N LYS A 258 -18.14 40.54 -1.00
CA LYS A 258 -18.23 41.10 0.35
C LYS A 258 -17.38 40.31 1.34
N ALA A 259 -16.73 41.06 2.21
CA ALA A 259 -15.68 40.64 3.13
C ALA A 259 -16.21 39.82 4.33
N ALA A 260 -15.36 38.87 4.74
CA ALA A 260 -15.20 38.21 6.04
C ALA A 260 -16.37 38.14 7.04
N LYS A 261 -16.77 36.91 7.37
CA LYS A 261 -17.00 36.50 8.77
C LYS A 261 -16.71 35.01 8.93
N LYS A 262 -15.82 34.67 9.86
CA LYS A 262 -15.49 33.32 10.32
C LYS A 262 -16.77 32.56 10.71
N THR A 263 -16.95 31.38 10.14
CA THR A 263 -17.85 30.32 10.67
C THR A 263 -17.19 28.97 10.44
N THR A 264 -16.78 28.38 11.57
CA THR A 264 -16.64 26.96 11.90
C THR A 264 -16.88 25.92 10.81
N ALA A 265 -15.81 25.14 10.58
CA ALA A 265 -15.71 23.76 10.15
C ALA A 265 -16.99 23.10 9.60
N LYS A 266 -16.94 22.81 8.31
CA LYS A 266 -17.83 21.89 7.61
C LYS A 266 -17.13 20.53 7.49
N GLN A 267 -16.72 19.94 8.62
CA GLN A 267 -16.00 18.66 8.70
C GLN A 267 -16.93 17.43 8.79
N SER A 268 -18.24 17.61 9.04
CA SER A 268 -19.13 16.48 9.36
C SER A 268 -19.56 15.62 8.16
N GLY A 269 -19.26 16.04 6.92
CA GLY A 269 -19.70 15.30 5.71
C GLY A 269 -18.70 14.24 5.25
N GLU A 270 -17.39 14.51 5.35
CA GLU A 270 -16.34 13.60 4.88
C GLU A 270 -16.03 12.48 5.87
N GLU A 271 -16.24 12.73 7.18
CA GLU A 271 -16.08 11.68 8.20
C GLU A 271 -17.16 10.60 8.07
N GLU A 272 -18.41 10.96 7.70
CA GLU A 272 -19.52 10.00 7.51
C GLU A 272 -19.32 9.07 6.31
N ASP A 273 -18.67 9.54 5.24
CA ASP A 273 -18.43 8.73 4.02
C ASP A 273 -17.32 7.69 4.21
N LYS A 274 -16.37 7.92 5.12
CA LYS A 274 -15.29 6.97 5.47
C LYS A 274 -15.70 5.90 6.48
N LEU A 275 -16.86 6.00 7.10
CA LEU A 275 -17.33 5.01 8.08
C LEU A 275 -17.45 3.62 7.44
N GLY A 276 -16.78 2.63 8.04
CA GLY A 276 -16.78 1.24 7.55
C GLY A 276 -15.75 0.94 6.46
N PHE A 277 -14.77 1.81 6.24
CA PHE A 277 -13.59 1.51 5.42
C PHE A 277 -12.31 1.51 6.27
N LEU A 278 -11.36 0.66 5.90
CA LEU A 278 -9.97 0.77 6.33
C LEU A 278 -9.19 1.43 5.18
N PRO A 279 -8.67 2.66 5.36
CA PRO A 279 -7.87 3.30 4.32
C PRO A 279 -6.50 2.61 4.20
N SER A 280 -6.04 2.40 2.97
CA SER A 280 -4.71 1.88 2.65
C SER A 280 -4.09 2.64 1.48
N LEU A 281 -2.78 2.84 1.54
CA LEU A 281 -2.02 3.46 0.46
C LEU A 281 -1.89 2.57 -0.77
N GLU A 282 -1.79 1.25 -0.59
CA GLU A 282 -1.58 0.28 -1.68
C GLU A 282 -2.92 -0.21 -2.23
N TYR A 283 -3.86 -0.55 -1.33
CA TYR A 283 -5.12 -1.19 -1.69
C TYR A 283 -6.31 -0.21 -1.78
N GLY A 284 -6.10 1.07 -1.50
CA GLY A 284 -7.18 2.05 -1.39
C GLY A 284 -8.06 1.79 -0.17
N ASP A 285 -9.29 2.27 -0.18
CA ASP A 285 -10.25 1.96 0.88
C ASP A 285 -10.66 0.48 0.82
N ILE A 286 -10.54 -0.23 1.93
CA ILE A 286 -10.94 -1.63 2.08
C ILE A 286 -12.25 -1.69 2.84
N ALA A 287 -13.27 -2.32 2.28
CA ALA A 287 -14.57 -2.48 2.95
C ALA A 287 -14.43 -3.30 4.23
N ASN A 288 -14.79 -2.70 5.36
CA ASN A 288 -14.76 -3.33 6.67
C ASN A 288 -16.15 -3.83 7.06
N VAL A 289 -16.20 -5.07 7.53
CA VAL A 289 -17.38 -5.80 7.97
C VAL A 289 -17.18 -6.12 9.44
N ASP A 290 -18.16 -5.81 10.28
CA ASP A 290 -18.08 -6.10 11.72
C ASP A 290 -18.86 -7.36 12.06
N LEU A 291 -18.21 -8.38 12.63
CA LEU A 291 -18.90 -9.58 13.12
C LEU A 291 -19.73 -9.28 14.36
N LEU A 292 -20.98 -9.76 14.38
CA LEU A 292 -21.89 -9.66 15.51
C LEU A 292 -22.12 -11.04 16.15
N VAL A 293 -21.88 -11.15 17.46
CA VAL A 293 -21.93 -12.43 18.19
C VAL A 293 -23.13 -12.52 19.16
N SER A 294 -24.05 -11.55 19.10
CA SER A 294 -25.33 -11.56 19.82
C SER A 294 -26.24 -10.45 19.29
N LEU A 295 -27.50 -10.77 19.01
CA LEU A 295 -28.56 -9.81 18.66
C LEU A 295 -29.56 -9.55 19.81
N ALA A 296 -29.33 -10.12 21.00
CA ALA A 296 -30.27 -10.03 22.12
C ALA A 296 -30.24 -8.63 22.81
N PRO A 297 -31.39 -8.10 23.26
CA PRO A 297 -31.43 -7.07 24.28
C PRO A 297 -30.98 -7.66 25.62
N LEU A 298 -30.25 -6.88 26.42
CA LEU A 298 -29.60 -7.33 27.65
C LEU A 298 -30.54 -7.76 28.78
N ASP A 299 -31.86 -7.57 28.67
CA ASP A 299 -32.81 -7.90 29.73
C ASP A 299 -34.19 -8.28 29.15
N PRO A 300 -34.69 -9.52 29.36
CA PRO A 300 -36.01 -9.95 28.90
C PRO A 300 -37.18 -9.28 29.65
N THR A 301 -36.91 -8.42 30.64
CA THR A 301 -37.93 -7.64 31.35
C THR A 301 -38.08 -6.19 30.86
N ALA A 302 -37.22 -5.73 29.95
CA ALA A 302 -37.29 -4.38 29.42
C ALA A 302 -38.22 -4.32 28.20
N ASP A 303 -39.41 -3.74 28.40
CA ASP A 303 -40.31 -3.35 27.31
C ASP A 303 -39.54 -2.51 26.26
N VAL A 304 -39.49 -3.05 25.04
CA VAL A 304 -39.08 -2.42 23.77
C VAL A 304 -37.99 -1.35 23.88
N ALA A 305 -36.73 -1.76 23.75
CA ALA A 305 -35.63 -0.83 23.46
C ALA A 305 -34.68 -1.44 22.41
N ALA A 306 -34.32 -0.61 21.42
CA ALA A 306 -33.45 -0.94 20.28
C ALA A 306 -32.14 -1.66 20.70
N PRO A 307 -31.55 -2.49 19.81
CA PRO A 307 -30.33 -3.25 20.14
C PRO A 307 -29.18 -2.34 20.57
N VAL A 308 -28.65 -2.58 21.77
CA VAL A 308 -27.53 -1.84 22.36
C VAL A 308 -26.24 -2.64 22.22
N VAL A 309 -25.25 -2.06 21.53
CA VAL A 309 -23.87 -2.58 21.48
C VAL A 309 -23.22 -2.36 22.84
N THR A 310 -22.71 -3.41 23.48
CA THR A 310 -22.09 -3.33 24.80
C THR A 310 -20.57 -3.40 24.71
N ILE A 311 -19.88 -2.37 25.21
CA ILE A 311 -18.45 -2.38 25.51
C ILE A 311 -18.32 -2.66 27.03
N PRO A 312 -17.66 -3.74 27.48
CA PRO A 312 -17.62 -4.08 28.90
C PRO A 312 -16.85 -3.03 29.73
N ALA A 313 -17.46 -2.54 30.83
CA ALA A 313 -16.76 -1.72 31.81
C ALA A 313 -15.83 -2.59 32.69
N PRO A 314 -14.62 -2.13 33.05
CA PRO A 314 -13.66 -2.92 33.82
C PRO A 314 -14.13 -3.12 35.27
N SER A 315 -14.35 -4.37 35.68
CA SER A 315 -14.63 -4.73 37.07
C SER A 315 -13.40 -4.44 37.96
N ALA A 316 -13.57 -3.61 38.97
CA ALA A 316 -12.53 -3.30 39.94
C ALA A 316 -12.28 -4.50 40.88
N SER A 317 -11.34 -5.37 40.52
CA SER A 317 -10.78 -6.38 41.42
C SER A 317 -9.33 -6.04 41.78
N LYS A 318 -9.01 -6.12 43.08
CA LYS A 318 -7.73 -5.77 43.70
C LYS A 318 -6.64 -6.83 43.40
N LYS A 319 -6.02 -6.71 42.23
CA LYS A 319 -4.66 -7.12 41.79
C LYS A 319 -4.69 -6.95 40.26
N PRO A 320 -3.71 -6.32 39.59
CA PRO A 320 -3.73 -6.24 38.14
C PRO A 320 -3.61 -7.67 37.60
N ARG A 321 -4.74 -8.25 37.16
CA ARG A 321 -4.70 -9.46 36.34
C ARG A 321 -3.97 -9.09 35.07
N GLN A 322 -2.92 -9.85 34.73
CA GLN A 322 -2.26 -9.75 33.43
C GLN A 322 -3.35 -9.82 32.36
N ARG A 323 -3.43 -8.78 31.53
CA ARG A 323 -4.41 -8.70 30.44
C ARG A 323 -3.79 -9.35 29.21
N PHE A 324 -4.58 -10.22 28.59
CA PHE A 324 -4.24 -10.87 27.34
C PHE A 324 -5.01 -10.20 26.20
N HIS A 325 -4.43 -10.24 25.01
CA HIS A 325 -4.95 -9.66 23.78
C HIS A 325 -5.00 -10.73 22.69
N ALA A 326 -6.12 -10.81 21.98
CA ALA A 326 -6.27 -11.64 20.81
C ALA A 326 -6.85 -10.80 19.68
N HIS A 327 -6.14 -10.75 18.56
CA HIS A 327 -6.57 -9.99 17.38
C HIS A 327 -6.65 -10.90 16.16
N CYS A 328 -7.81 -10.90 15.51
CA CYS A 328 -7.99 -11.45 14.18
C CYS A 328 -8.21 -10.30 13.20
N ASP A 329 -7.60 -10.41 12.03
CA ASP A 329 -7.74 -9.49 10.92
C ASP A 329 -7.91 -10.33 9.66
N ALA A 330 -9.14 -10.76 9.38
CA ALA A 330 -9.45 -11.64 8.26
C ALA A 330 -9.71 -10.81 7.00
N LEU A 331 -9.01 -11.12 5.91
CA LEU A 331 -9.15 -10.44 4.63
C LEU A 331 -9.40 -11.44 3.51
N VAL A 332 -10.32 -11.09 2.61
CA VAL A 332 -10.64 -11.89 1.43
C VAL A 332 -10.66 -11.04 0.17
N MET A 333 -10.28 -11.64 -0.95
CA MET A 333 -10.36 -11.04 -2.28
C MET A 333 -11.59 -11.58 -3.00
N VAL A 334 -12.58 -10.72 -3.24
CA VAL A 334 -13.86 -11.11 -3.84
C VAL A 334 -14.02 -10.50 -5.22
N SER A 335 -14.63 -11.25 -6.14
CA SER A 335 -15.02 -10.68 -7.42
C SER A 335 -16.16 -9.69 -7.21
N VAL A 336 -16.08 -8.51 -7.84
CA VAL A 336 -17.11 -7.46 -7.71
C VAL A 336 -18.46 -7.87 -8.28
N ASP A 337 -18.46 -8.87 -9.17
CA ASP A 337 -19.66 -9.44 -9.81
C ASP A 337 -20.30 -10.56 -8.98
N SER A 338 -19.66 -10.99 -7.88
CA SER A 338 -20.16 -12.07 -7.04
C SER A 338 -21.38 -11.64 -6.22
N PRO A 339 -22.35 -12.54 -6.01
CA PRO A 339 -23.37 -12.38 -4.98
C PRO A 339 -22.77 -12.10 -3.59
N VAL A 340 -23.50 -11.31 -2.78
CA VAL A 340 -23.04 -10.94 -1.41
C VAL A 340 -22.90 -12.16 -0.51
N ASP A 341 -23.79 -13.15 -0.62
CA ASP A 341 -23.73 -14.39 0.15
C ASP A 341 -22.42 -15.15 -0.08
N SER A 342 -21.94 -15.19 -1.32
CA SER A 342 -20.69 -15.85 -1.72
C SER A 342 -19.48 -15.11 -1.15
N ALA A 343 -19.50 -13.78 -1.17
CA ALA A 343 -18.46 -12.95 -0.56
C ALA A 343 -18.43 -13.11 0.98
N LEU A 344 -19.60 -13.11 1.63
CA LEU A 344 -19.72 -13.31 3.07
C LEU A 344 -19.36 -14.75 3.48
N ALA A 345 -19.69 -15.75 2.68
CA ALA A 345 -19.29 -17.14 2.93
C ALA A 345 -17.76 -17.31 2.91
N LEU A 346 -17.09 -16.69 1.93
CA LEU A 346 -15.63 -16.67 1.86
C LEU A 346 -15.01 -15.96 3.06
N LEU A 347 -15.52 -14.77 3.42
CA LEU A 347 -15.08 -14.02 4.60
C LEU A 347 -15.28 -14.83 5.89
N ARG A 348 -16.44 -15.46 6.05
CA ARG A 348 -16.78 -16.31 7.19
C ARG A 348 -15.81 -17.48 7.32
N GLN A 349 -15.51 -18.18 6.23
CA GLN A 349 -14.56 -19.29 6.23
C GLN A 349 -13.16 -18.82 6.65
N GLN A 350 -12.66 -17.72 6.07
CA GLN A 350 -11.36 -17.16 6.41
C GLN A 350 -11.31 -16.73 7.88
N LEU A 351 -12.36 -16.07 8.36
CA LEU A 351 -12.46 -15.62 9.75
C LEU A 351 -12.52 -16.81 10.73
N HIS A 352 -13.26 -17.87 10.40
CA HIS A 352 -13.32 -19.08 11.22
C HIS A 352 -11.95 -19.76 11.34
N TYR A 353 -11.21 -19.87 10.22
CA TYR A 353 -9.87 -20.43 10.19
C TYR A 353 -8.92 -19.62 11.09
N GLN A 354 -8.87 -18.31 10.90
CA GLN A 354 -7.96 -17.44 11.63
C GLN A 354 -8.32 -17.34 13.13
N LEU A 355 -9.61 -17.28 13.49
CA LEU A 355 -10.05 -17.34 14.88
C LEU A 355 -9.65 -18.65 15.56
N THR A 356 -9.72 -19.77 14.82
CA THR A 356 -9.29 -21.07 15.32
C THR A 356 -7.78 -21.11 15.54
N GLU A 357 -7.00 -20.55 14.63
CA GLU A 357 -5.55 -20.45 14.76
C GLU A 357 -5.15 -19.57 15.95
N VAL A 358 -5.72 -18.38 16.07
CA VAL A 358 -5.49 -17.47 17.21
C VAL A 358 -5.86 -18.13 18.53
N ALA A 359 -6.99 -18.83 18.59
CA ALA A 359 -7.41 -19.56 19.80
C ALA A 359 -6.45 -20.69 20.17
N ASN A 360 -5.98 -21.47 19.19
CA ASN A 360 -5.03 -22.56 19.42
C ASN A 360 -3.69 -22.02 19.90
N GLN A 361 -3.15 -21.00 19.22
CA GLN A 361 -1.89 -20.36 19.62
C GLN A 361 -2.00 -19.77 21.03
N LEU A 362 -3.07 -19.04 21.35
CA LEU A 362 -3.26 -18.47 22.69
C LEU A 362 -3.38 -19.56 23.78
N LYS A 363 -4.06 -20.67 23.46
CA LYS A 363 -4.25 -21.80 24.38
C LYS A 363 -2.90 -22.45 24.71
N ASP A 364 -2.10 -22.73 23.68
CA ASP A 364 -0.83 -23.44 23.79
C ASP A 364 0.33 -22.50 24.19
N ALA A 365 0.14 -21.19 24.12
CA ALA A 365 1.16 -20.20 24.43
C ALA A 365 1.58 -20.22 25.92
N PRO A 366 2.89 -20.06 26.21
CA PRO A 366 3.41 -19.86 27.56
C PRO A 366 2.73 -18.69 28.28
N GLU A 367 2.72 -18.70 29.62
CA GLU A 367 2.12 -17.60 30.43
C GLU A 367 2.77 -16.23 30.17
N ALA A 368 4.00 -16.21 29.66
CA ALA A 368 4.69 -14.98 29.29
C ALA A 368 4.07 -14.27 28.07
N VAL A 369 3.42 -15.02 27.17
CA VAL A 369 2.78 -14.47 25.96
C VAL A 369 1.46 -13.83 26.34
N THR A 370 1.39 -12.51 26.17
CA THR A 370 0.21 -11.70 26.49
C THR A 370 -0.61 -11.33 25.28
N SER A 371 -0.09 -11.48 24.06
CA SER A 371 -0.81 -11.12 22.84
C SER A 371 -0.60 -12.17 21.76
N VAL A 372 -1.67 -12.51 21.04
CA VAL A 372 -1.64 -13.28 19.79
C VAL A 372 -2.41 -12.48 18.74
N THR A 373 -1.73 -12.07 17.69
CA THR A 373 -2.24 -11.06 16.75
C THR A 373 -2.01 -11.47 15.31
N ALA A 374 -3.07 -11.52 14.52
CA ALA A 374 -3.00 -11.65 13.07
C ALA A 374 -2.83 -10.26 12.43
N HIS A 375 -1.83 -10.09 11.58
CA HIS A 375 -1.57 -8.83 10.90
C HIS A 375 -1.66 -9.00 9.38
N GLN A 376 -2.23 -8.02 8.70
CA GLN A 376 -2.16 -7.91 7.24
C GLN A 376 -1.01 -6.98 6.85
N PHE A 377 -0.09 -7.46 6.02
CA PHE A 377 1.05 -6.68 5.52
C PHE A 377 0.95 -6.44 4.02
N PRO A 378 1.10 -5.20 3.54
CA PRO A 378 1.21 -4.94 2.11
C PRO A 378 2.50 -5.56 1.55
N LEU A 379 2.45 -5.97 0.29
CA LEU A 379 3.60 -6.50 -0.44
C LEU A 379 4.03 -5.53 -1.54
N VAL A 380 5.33 -5.46 -1.79
CA VAL A 380 5.91 -4.73 -2.92
C VAL A 380 5.71 -5.56 -4.19
N GLY A 381 4.93 -5.02 -5.12
CA GLY A 381 4.69 -5.58 -6.45
C GLY A 381 3.59 -6.63 -6.53
N ALA A 382 3.37 -7.43 -5.48
CA ALA A 382 2.27 -8.38 -5.42
C ALA A 382 0.95 -7.69 -5.05
N ALA A 383 -0.14 -8.07 -5.72
CA ALA A 383 -1.43 -7.40 -5.62
C ALA A 383 -2.31 -7.90 -4.46
N PHE A 384 -1.75 -8.46 -3.40
CA PHE A 384 -2.54 -8.90 -2.23
C PHE A 384 -1.73 -8.71 -0.93
N PRO A 385 -2.39 -8.48 0.21
CA PRO A 385 -1.70 -8.41 1.48
C PRO A 385 -1.44 -9.81 2.05
N LEU A 386 -0.38 -9.93 2.84
CA LEU A 386 0.01 -11.18 3.47
C LEU A 386 -0.40 -11.19 4.95
N THR A 387 -1.09 -12.25 5.36
CA THR A 387 -1.42 -12.49 6.76
C THR A 387 -0.21 -13.07 7.49
N VAL A 388 0.23 -12.44 8.58
CA VAL A 388 1.32 -12.96 9.43
C VAL A 388 0.89 -12.89 10.89
N MET A 389 1.06 -14.01 11.59
CA MET A 389 0.76 -14.13 13.01
C MET A 389 1.97 -13.68 13.83
N SER A 390 1.72 -12.94 14.92
CA SER A 390 2.75 -12.56 15.88
C SER A 390 2.29 -12.82 17.31
N CYS A 391 3.25 -13.11 18.18
CA CYS A 391 3.03 -13.25 19.62
C CYS A 391 3.88 -12.23 20.37
N ALA A 392 3.31 -11.52 21.34
CA ALA A 392 4.06 -10.56 22.16
C ALA A 392 4.05 -10.96 23.64
N THR A 393 5.20 -10.83 24.29
CA THR A 393 5.35 -11.07 25.73
C THR A 393 5.12 -9.79 26.53
N GLY A 394 4.58 -9.94 27.74
CA GLY A 394 4.09 -8.80 28.55
C GLY A 394 5.15 -7.94 29.23
N SER A 395 6.45 -8.17 28.99
CA SER A 395 7.50 -7.33 29.58
C SER A 395 7.76 -6.11 28.70
N GLU A 396 7.80 -4.94 29.33
CA GLU A 396 8.33 -3.67 28.78
C GLU A 396 9.85 -3.73 28.45
N SER A 397 10.35 -4.88 27.99
CA SER A 397 11.68 -4.99 27.42
C SER A 397 11.63 -4.39 26.02
N TYR A 398 11.92 -3.09 25.95
CA TYR A 398 12.50 -2.50 24.74
C TYR A 398 13.67 -3.39 24.26
N SER A 399 13.73 -3.58 22.94
CA SER A 399 14.84 -4.14 22.14
C SER A 399 14.98 -5.67 22.04
N GLY A 400 14.51 -6.19 20.91
CA GLY A 400 14.88 -7.50 20.36
C GLY A 400 13.69 -8.20 19.70
N GLU A 401 13.60 -8.16 18.37
CA GLU A 401 12.96 -9.26 17.63
C GLU A 401 13.74 -10.53 17.96
N SER A 402 13.06 -11.64 18.25
CA SER A 402 13.78 -12.89 18.52
C SER A 402 14.53 -13.35 17.26
N LEU A 403 15.57 -14.16 17.43
CA LEU A 403 16.29 -14.73 16.28
C LEU A 403 15.34 -15.51 15.35
N ASP A 404 14.33 -16.17 15.93
CA ASP A 404 13.29 -16.91 15.22
C ASP A 404 12.38 -15.97 14.41
N ASP A 405 12.09 -14.77 14.91
CA ASP A 405 11.33 -13.74 14.19
C ASP A 405 12.11 -13.25 12.97
N VAL A 406 13.42 -12.99 13.12
CA VAL A 406 14.29 -12.54 12.00
C VAL A 406 14.37 -13.59 10.90
N MET A 407 14.62 -14.87 11.26
CA MET A 407 14.65 -15.96 10.27
C MET A 407 13.31 -16.16 9.57
N THR A 408 12.20 -15.98 10.29
CA THR A 408 10.85 -16.07 9.73
C THR A 408 10.59 -14.92 8.76
N ILE A 409 10.93 -13.68 9.13
CA ILE A 409 10.81 -12.51 8.26
C ILE A 409 11.66 -12.70 7.00
N GLU A 410 12.91 -13.14 7.14
CA GLU A 410 13.80 -13.38 6.00
C GLU A 410 13.24 -14.44 5.04
N SER A 411 12.66 -15.50 5.59
CA SER A 411 11.97 -16.54 4.82
C SER A 411 10.76 -15.98 4.07
N LEU A 412 9.97 -15.10 4.69
CA LEU A 412 8.85 -14.41 4.03
C LEU A 412 9.34 -13.52 2.88
N HIS A 413 10.42 -12.76 3.10
CA HIS A 413 11.01 -11.92 2.06
C HIS A 413 11.44 -12.74 0.84
N ARG A 414 12.16 -13.84 1.06
CA ARG A 414 12.61 -14.73 -0.02
C ARG A 414 11.46 -15.45 -0.70
N ALA A 415 10.48 -15.93 0.07
CA ALA A 415 9.34 -16.68 -0.45
C ALA A 415 8.46 -15.80 -1.35
N PHE A 416 8.21 -14.55 -0.97
CA PHE A 416 7.30 -13.64 -1.67
C PHE A 416 8.00 -12.59 -2.55
N LEU A 417 9.30 -12.78 -2.84
CA LEU A 417 10.09 -11.88 -3.71
C LEU A 417 10.08 -10.42 -3.23
N GLN A 418 10.30 -10.20 -1.92
CA GLN A 418 10.27 -8.87 -1.29
C GLN A 418 11.69 -8.33 -0.97
N PRO A 419 11.99 -7.04 -1.24
CA PRO A 419 13.32 -6.44 -0.98
C PRO A 419 13.90 -6.77 0.39
N LEU A 420 15.11 -7.33 0.44
CA LEU A 420 15.80 -7.66 1.70
C LEU A 420 16.38 -6.44 2.43
N ASP A 421 16.44 -5.30 1.75
CA ASP A 421 16.95 -4.02 2.23
C ASP A 421 15.85 -3.10 2.80
N GLN A 422 14.64 -3.64 2.98
CA GLN A 422 13.49 -2.94 3.55
C GLN A 422 12.93 -3.71 4.75
N ALA A 423 12.55 -2.97 5.79
CA ALA A 423 12.03 -3.50 7.05
C ALA A 423 10.54 -3.90 6.96
N LEU A 424 10.16 -4.73 5.97
CA LEU A 424 8.78 -5.20 5.79
C LEU A 424 8.41 -6.24 6.87
N PHE A 425 7.11 -6.55 7.01
CA PHE A 425 6.56 -7.51 7.97
C PHE A 425 6.77 -7.22 9.47
N ARG A 426 7.33 -6.05 9.82
CA ARG A 426 7.62 -5.68 11.22
C ARG A 426 6.51 -4.82 11.82
N VAL A 427 5.82 -5.36 12.84
CA VAL A 427 4.81 -4.60 13.62
C VAL A 427 5.45 -3.44 14.38
N SER A 428 6.67 -3.63 14.88
CA SER A 428 7.49 -2.61 15.56
C SER A 428 7.82 -1.41 14.66
N ARG A 429 7.71 -1.58 13.34
CA ARG A 429 7.94 -0.56 12.31
C ARG A 429 6.65 -0.02 11.70
N GLY A 430 5.48 -0.39 12.22
CA GLY A 430 4.21 0.13 11.74
C GLY A 430 3.80 -0.41 10.37
N CYS A 431 4.35 -1.55 9.93
CA CYS A 431 4.18 -2.06 8.57
C CYS A 431 2.80 -2.69 8.31
N SER A 432 1.99 -2.94 9.34
CA SER A 432 0.67 -3.57 9.16
C SER A 432 -0.38 -2.60 8.60
N LEU A 433 -1.32 -3.12 7.82
CA LEU A 433 -2.43 -2.34 7.26
C LEU A 433 -3.31 -1.70 8.34
N ALA A 434 -3.50 -2.37 9.48
CA ALA A 434 -4.27 -1.81 10.60
C ALA A 434 -3.59 -0.56 11.19
N GLN A 435 -2.27 -0.60 11.39
CA GLN A 435 -1.49 0.56 11.83
C GLN A 435 -1.53 1.66 10.75
N GLN A 436 -1.35 1.29 9.48
CA GLN A 436 -1.48 2.19 8.33
C GLN A 436 -2.82 2.94 8.34
N GLY A 437 -3.93 2.22 8.43
CA GLY A 437 -5.26 2.82 8.41
C GLY A 437 -5.51 3.75 9.59
N GLN A 438 -5.00 3.42 10.79
CA GLN A 438 -5.14 4.27 11.97
C GLN A 438 -4.46 5.63 11.79
N TRP A 439 -3.24 5.65 11.27
CA TRP A 439 -2.56 6.92 11.05
C TRP A 439 -3.07 7.65 9.81
N LEU A 440 -3.46 6.96 8.73
CA LEU A 440 -4.11 7.61 7.58
C LEU A 440 -5.40 8.32 7.96
N ALA A 441 -6.23 7.70 8.82
CA ALA A 441 -7.48 8.29 9.29
C ALA A 441 -7.28 9.57 10.11
N SER A 442 -6.08 9.76 10.68
CA SER A 442 -5.71 10.96 11.45
C SER A 442 -4.78 11.91 10.68
N SER A 443 -4.48 11.63 9.41
CA SER A 443 -3.60 12.47 8.60
C SER A 443 -4.31 13.75 8.16
N ASP A 444 -3.55 14.86 8.16
CA ASP A 444 -3.96 16.17 7.69
C ASP A 444 -3.30 16.56 6.35
N VAL A 445 -2.59 15.64 5.71
CA VAL A 445 -1.89 15.87 4.43
C VAL A 445 -2.33 14.88 3.36
N LEU A 446 -2.30 15.33 2.10
CA LEU A 446 -2.42 14.44 0.94
C LEU A 446 -1.14 13.65 0.69
N TYR A 447 -1.29 12.45 0.13
CA TYR A 447 -0.19 11.55 -0.21
C TYR A 447 -0.02 11.42 -1.71
N ASN A 448 1.22 11.27 -2.16
CA ASN A 448 1.57 11.01 -3.55
C ASN A 448 0.81 11.87 -4.57
N VAL A 449 0.67 13.18 -4.30
CA VAL A 449 -0.09 14.13 -5.14
C VAL A 449 0.44 14.27 -6.57
N HIS A 450 1.57 13.64 -6.89
CA HIS A 450 2.06 13.50 -8.25
C HIS A 450 1.34 12.45 -9.11
N GLU A 451 0.64 11.50 -8.49
CA GLU A 451 -0.02 10.42 -9.21
C GLU A 451 -1.22 10.94 -10.03
N GLY A 452 -1.27 10.58 -11.31
CA GLY A 452 -2.27 11.10 -12.25
C GLY A 452 -1.83 12.35 -13.02
N ILE A 453 -0.66 12.91 -12.72
CA ILE A 453 -0.09 14.00 -13.53
C ILE A 453 0.41 13.43 -14.88
N PRO A 454 0.00 14.01 -16.03
CA PRO A 454 0.46 13.58 -17.34
C PRO A 454 1.98 13.74 -17.54
N SER A 455 2.55 13.02 -18.51
CA SER A 455 3.97 13.12 -18.89
C SER A 455 4.41 14.56 -19.18
N SER A 456 5.69 14.89 -18.94
CA SER A 456 6.23 16.24 -19.17
C SER A 456 6.22 16.71 -20.64
N GLY A 457 6.14 15.77 -21.59
CA GLY A 457 6.21 16.06 -23.03
C GLY A 457 7.61 16.46 -23.51
N VAL A 458 8.67 16.00 -22.84
CA VAL A 458 10.07 16.27 -23.22
C VAL A 458 10.52 15.53 -24.48
N GLY A 459 9.94 14.36 -24.81
CA GLY A 459 10.21 13.63 -26.06
C GLY A 459 9.69 12.18 -26.02
N GLU A 460 9.65 11.49 -27.16
CA GLU A 460 9.23 10.07 -27.26
C GLU A 460 10.31 9.08 -26.77
N HIS A 461 11.58 9.47 -26.81
CA HIS A 461 12.72 8.68 -26.30
C HIS A 461 13.20 9.13 -24.91
N CYS A 462 12.34 9.85 -24.19
CA CYS A 462 12.65 10.38 -22.87
C CYS A 462 12.86 9.24 -21.86
N GLN A 463 13.96 9.30 -21.12
CA GLN A 463 14.18 8.49 -19.93
C GLN A 463 13.48 9.18 -18.75
N SER A 464 12.75 8.41 -17.95
CA SER A 464 11.98 8.93 -16.82
C SER A 464 12.26 8.11 -15.58
N ALA A 465 12.47 8.79 -14.45
CA ALA A 465 12.53 8.17 -13.14
C ALA A 465 11.83 9.05 -12.12
N LEU A 466 11.06 8.42 -11.23
CA LEU A 466 10.25 9.07 -10.20
C LEU A 466 10.71 8.62 -8.81
N VAL A 467 10.21 9.31 -7.79
CA VAL A 467 10.25 8.84 -6.40
C VAL A 467 9.65 7.43 -6.31
N ASP A 468 10.30 6.55 -5.54
CA ASP A 468 9.87 5.18 -5.29
C ASP A 468 9.25 5.11 -3.89
N GLY A 469 7.97 4.75 -3.81
CA GLY A 469 7.20 4.68 -2.58
C GLY A 469 6.29 5.89 -2.32
N PHE A 470 5.91 6.05 -1.06
CA PHE A 470 4.92 7.01 -0.60
C PHE A 470 5.55 8.19 0.15
N TYR A 471 5.02 9.39 -0.07
CA TYR A 471 5.35 10.63 0.66
C TYR A 471 4.07 11.43 0.94
N GLY A 472 4.07 12.22 2.02
CA GLY A 472 3.03 13.23 2.30
C GLY A 472 3.43 14.60 1.77
N TYR A 473 2.46 15.37 1.28
CA TYR A 473 2.70 16.73 0.78
C TYR A 473 2.60 17.75 1.91
N TYR A 474 3.76 18.26 2.34
CA TYR A 474 3.84 19.33 3.32
C TYR A 474 4.03 20.69 2.64
N HIS A 475 3.20 21.67 3.03
CA HIS A 475 3.22 23.02 2.48
C HIS A 475 2.88 24.08 3.53
N TYR A 476 2.94 25.36 3.13
CA TYR A 476 2.70 26.48 4.03
C TYR A 476 1.33 26.43 4.72
N LEU A 477 1.30 27.01 5.93
CA LEU A 477 0.11 27.20 6.76
C LEU A 477 -0.49 25.91 7.34
N GLN A 478 0.13 24.75 7.11
CA GLN A 478 -0.24 23.51 7.75
C GLN A 478 0.24 23.44 9.22
N GLN A 479 -0.35 22.51 9.98
CA GLN A 479 -0.08 22.27 11.41
C GLN A 479 -0.14 23.54 12.29
N GLY A 480 -0.99 24.49 11.92
CA GLY A 480 -1.21 25.73 12.68
C GLY A 480 -0.02 26.71 12.67
N MET A 481 0.99 26.49 11.82
CA MET A 481 2.18 27.34 11.73
C MET A 481 2.06 28.32 10.57
N ASN A 482 2.20 29.63 10.83
CA ASN A 482 2.32 30.64 9.77
C ASN A 482 3.79 30.77 9.34
N ASP A 483 4.19 29.88 8.44
CA ASP A 483 5.57 29.81 7.93
C ASP A 483 5.75 30.42 6.54
N LYS A 484 4.74 31.18 6.07
CA LYS A 484 4.79 31.84 4.78
C LYS A 484 5.97 32.80 4.69
N GLY A 485 6.77 32.65 3.63
CA GLY A 485 7.93 33.50 3.34
C GLY A 485 9.25 33.03 3.97
N TRP A 486 9.25 31.98 4.81
CA TRP A 486 10.48 31.47 5.43
C TRP A 486 10.54 29.94 5.59
N GLY A 487 9.40 29.26 5.59
CA GLY A 487 9.30 27.83 5.88
C GLY A 487 9.55 26.88 4.71
N CYS A 488 9.90 27.36 3.51
CA CYS A 488 9.80 26.54 2.29
C CYS A 488 10.70 25.28 2.36
N ALA A 489 11.93 25.44 2.84
CA ALA A 489 12.85 24.33 3.05
C ALA A 489 12.43 23.43 4.23
N TYR A 490 11.79 23.97 5.27
CA TYR A 490 11.23 23.18 6.36
C TYR A 490 10.13 22.23 5.87
N ARG A 491 9.23 22.72 5.01
CA ARG A 491 8.14 21.93 4.40
C ARG A 491 8.68 20.87 3.44
N SER A 492 9.68 21.22 2.64
CA SER A 492 10.39 20.23 1.82
C SER A 492 11.03 19.14 2.69
N LEU A 493 11.67 19.50 3.80
CA LEU A 493 12.25 18.54 4.73
C LEU A 493 11.18 17.65 5.39
N GLN A 494 10.02 18.21 5.76
CA GLN A 494 8.88 17.41 6.26
C GLN A 494 8.39 16.40 5.21
N THR A 495 8.34 16.79 3.93
CA THR A 495 8.03 15.88 2.82
C THR A 495 9.05 14.75 2.73
N LEU A 496 10.36 15.07 2.76
CA LEU A 496 11.45 14.08 2.77
C LEU A 496 11.37 13.14 3.99
N ALA A 497 11.14 13.67 5.19
CA ALA A 497 11.00 12.88 6.41
C ALA A 497 9.75 11.98 6.38
N SER A 498 8.66 12.45 5.78
CA SER A 498 7.44 11.65 5.63
C SER A 498 7.66 10.43 4.75
N TRP A 499 8.51 10.54 3.72
CA TRP A 499 8.90 9.40 2.90
C TRP A 499 9.61 8.33 3.75
N LEU A 500 10.54 8.74 4.62
CA LEU A 500 11.21 7.80 5.54
C LEU A 500 10.24 7.09 6.47
N PHE A 501 9.22 7.80 6.99
CA PHE A 501 8.18 7.21 7.82
C PHE A 501 7.31 6.22 7.04
N LEU A 502 6.85 6.62 5.86
CA LEU A 502 5.95 5.81 5.03
C LEU A 502 6.64 4.60 4.40
N GLN A 503 7.96 4.62 4.25
CA GLN A 503 8.79 3.47 3.86
C GLN A 503 9.32 2.69 5.07
N HIS A 504 8.82 2.97 6.27
CA HIS A 504 9.13 2.26 7.52
C HIS A 504 10.59 2.36 8.02
N TYR A 505 11.38 3.29 7.47
CA TYR A 505 12.75 3.55 7.94
C TYR A 505 12.79 4.23 9.32
N THR A 506 11.74 4.98 9.66
CA THR A 506 11.58 5.61 10.98
C THR A 506 10.16 5.43 11.52
N GLN A 507 9.99 5.48 12.84
CA GLN A 507 8.69 5.58 13.51
C GLN A 507 8.30 7.02 13.84
N GLN A 508 9.19 7.97 13.59
CA GLN A 508 8.91 9.38 13.80
C GLN A 508 8.03 9.89 12.65
N ARG A 509 6.72 9.90 12.91
CA ARG A 509 5.68 10.29 11.95
C ARG A 509 5.74 11.76 11.53
N PHE A 510 6.16 12.64 12.43
CA PHE A 510 6.12 14.08 12.23
C PHE A 510 7.36 14.77 12.82
N ILE A 511 7.79 15.85 12.16
CA ILE A 511 8.81 16.78 12.65
C ILE A 511 8.28 18.22 12.60
N SER A 512 8.40 18.95 13.71
CA SER A 512 8.05 20.38 13.76
C SER A 512 9.21 21.28 13.33
N HIS A 513 8.92 22.55 12.98
CA HIS A 513 9.95 23.56 12.72
C HIS A 513 10.89 23.73 13.92
N GLU A 514 10.36 23.65 15.14
CA GLU A 514 11.16 23.76 16.36
C GLU A 514 12.13 22.58 16.52
N GLN A 515 11.69 21.35 16.22
CA GLN A 515 12.58 20.17 16.24
C GLN A 515 13.69 20.30 15.21
N ILE A 516 13.38 20.79 14.00
CA ILE A 516 14.34 21.05 12.93
C ILE A 516 15.38 22.09 13.40
N GLN A 517 14.92 23.21 13.98
CA GLN A 517 15.81 24.25 14.51
C GLN A 517 16.66 23.75 15.67
N SER A 518 16.07 22.97 16.58
CA SER A 518 16.76 22.38 17.72
C SER A 518 17.87 21.43 17.28
N ALA A 519 17.64 20.61 16.24
CA ALA A 519 18.66 19.75 15.66
C ALA A 519 19.86 20.57 15.14
N LEU A 520 19.62 21.65 14.40
CA LEU A 520 20.69 22.51 13.87
C LEU A 520 21.48 23.23 14.98
N VAL A 521 20.81 23.62 16.05
CA VAL A 521 21.48 24.20 17.23
C VAL A 521 22.31 23.13 17.97
N LYS A 522 21.75 21.93 18.13
CA LYS A 522 22.40 20.81 18.83
C LYS A 522 23.72 20.40 18.18
N ILE A 523 23.76 20.33 16.85
CA ILE A 523 24.98 19.99 16.09
C ILE A 523 25.96 21.15 15.96
N GLY A 524 25.61 22.35 16.47
CA GLY A 524 26.47 23.53 16.44
C GLY A 524 26.49 24.30 15.12
N ASP A 525 25.63 23.97 14.15
CA ASP A 525 25.50 24.69 12.88
C ASP A 525 24.88 26.09 13.08
N LYS A 526 23.88 26.20 13.96
CA LYS A 526 23.19 27.45 14.27
C LYS A 526 23.35 27.88 15.74
N PRO A 527 23.33 29.19 16.03
CA PRO A 527 23.37 29.68 17.41
C PRO A 527 22.05 29.41 18.14
N ALA A 528 22.05 29.35 19.47
CA ALA A 528 20.86 29.06 20.28
C ALA A 528 19.64 29.96 20.00
N ARG A 529 19.86 31.22 19.59
CA ARG A 529 18.78 32.16 19.21
C ARG A 529 17.98 31.74 17.96
N PHE A 530 18.50 30.78 17.19
CA PHE A 530 17.86 30.26 15.98
C PHE A 530 16.61 29.42 16.30
N GLN A 531 16.59 28.76 17.46
CA GLN A 531 15.41 28.05 17.94
C GLN A 531 14.27 29.02 18.25
N GLY A 532 13.09 28.78 17.68
CA GLY A 532 11.93 29.66 17.75
C GLY A 532 11.98 30.85 16.78
N SER A 533 13.01 30.96 15.95
CA SER A 533 13.12 32.01 14.93
C SER A 533 12.26 31.71 13.69
N THR A 534 12.16 32.68 12.79
CA THR A 534 11.58 32.53 11.45
C THR A 534 12.67 32.63 10.37
N GLU A 535 13.90 32.26 10.70
CA GLU A 535 15.01 32.27 9.75
C GLU A 535 14.87 31.09 8.76
N TRP A 536 15.33 31.30 7.52
CA TRP A 536 15.33 30.31 6.46
C TRP A 536 16.50 29.32 6.61
N ILE A 537 16.33 28.11 6.07
CA ILE A 537 17.39 27.09 5.97
C ILE A 537 17.63 26.73 4.50
N GLY A 538 18.84 26.26 4.18
CA GLY A 538 19.22 25.81 2.86
C GLY A 538 19.23 24.28 2.72
N SER A 539 19.67 23.81 1.55
CA SER A 539 19.75 22.38 1.24
C SER A 539 20.76 21.62 2.11
N LEU A 540 21.83 22.28 2.57
CA LEU A 540 22.81 21.68 3.47
C LEU A 540 22.22 21.45 4.86
N GLU A 541 21.56 22.45 5.44
CA GLU A 541 20.88 22.31 6.72
C GLU A 541 19.78 21.24 6.67
N VAL A 542 19.05 21.14 5.56
CA VAL A 542 18.09 20.03 5.33
C VAL A 542 18.80 18.67 5.45
N GLY A 543 19.96 18.52 4.81
CA GLY A 543 20.78 17.31 4.91
C GLY A 543 21.30 17.03 6.32
N TYR A 544 21.79 18.05 7.03
CA TYR A 544 22.26 17.90 8.41
C TYR A 544 21.16 17.44 9.37
N VAL A 545 19.94 17.93 9.19
CA VAL A 545 18.80 17.51 10.02
C VAL A 545 18.38 16.09 9.69
N LEU A 546 18.46 15.66 8.43
CA LEU A 546 18.21 14.27 8.03
C LEU A 546 19.21 13.31 8.67
N ASP A 547 20.48 13.67 8.69
CA ASP A 547 21.54 12.89 9.33
C ASP A 547 21.34 12.84 10.86
N GLU A 548 21.16 14.00 11.51
CA GLU A 548 21.02 14.08 12.96
C GLU A 548 19.76 13.39 13.50
N LEU A 549 18.61 13.55 12.85
CA LEU A 549 17.34 13.01 13.36
C LEU A 549 17.07 11.57 12.92
N PHE A 550 17.58 11.15 11.76
CA PHE A 550 17.22 9.87 11.15
C PHE A 550 18.42 9.00 10.77
N GLY A 551 19.65 9.48 10.93
CA GLY A 551 20.86 8.78 10.47
C GLY A 551 20.93 8.65 8.95
N VAL A 552 20.26 9.55 8.22
CA VAL A 552 20.20 9.50 6.75
C VAL A 552 21.27 10.39 6.14
N THR A 553 22.25 9.75 5.50
CA THR A 553 23.27 10.45 4.72
C THR A 553 22.67 11.05 3.46
N PHE A 554 23.34 12.06 2.88
CA PHE A 554 22.86 12.73 1.67
C PHE A 554 24.03 13.08 0.73
N ARG A 555 23.75 13.06 -0.58
CA ARG A 555 24.63 13.69 -1.60
C ARG A 555 24.18 15.12 -1.83
N SER A 556 25.13 15.99 -2.19
CA SER A 556 24.86 17.37 -2.55
C SER A 556 25.28 17.62 -4.00
N LEU A 557 24.37 18.14 -4.81
CA LEU A 557 24.65 18.63 -6.15
C LEU A 557 24.48 20.14 -6.18
N SER A 558 25.28 20.84 -6.98
CA SER A 558 25.15 22.29 -7.12
C SER A 558 25.37 22.71 -8.57
N VAL A 559 24.61 23.71 -8.99
CA VAL A 559 24.80 24.39 -10.27
C VAL A 559 24.86 25.89 -10.04
N SER A 560 25.76 26.57 -10.76
CA SER A 560 25.99 28.00 -10.58
C SER A 560 24.91 28.89 -11.23
N SER A 561 24.10 28.30 -12.10
CA SER A 561 23.04 28.97 -12.87
C SER A 561 21.89 28.00 -13.16
N GLY A 562 20.66 28.52 -13.19
CA GLY A 562 19.49 27.76 -13.63
C GLY A 562 19.59 27.22 -15.07
N ALA A 563 20.42 27.84 -15.92
CA ALA A 563 20.68 27.34 -17.27
C ALA A 563 21.49 26.03 -17.29
N GLN A 564 22.16 25.69 -16.17
CA GLN A 564 22.96 24.48 -15.99
C GLN A 564 22.18 23.35 -15.30
N LEU A 565 20.89 23.54 -14.97
CA LEU A 565 20.06 22.46 -14.43
C LEU A 565 20.01 21.19 -15.32
N PRO A 566 20.08 21.28 -16.66
CA PRO A 566 20.22 20.09 -17.50
C PRO A 566 21.47 19.25 -17.20
N ASP A 567 22.56 19.86 -16.71
CA ASP A 567 23.83 19.19 -16.46
C ASP A 567 23.73 18.16 -15.31
N VAL A 568 22.75 18.32 -14.41
CA VAL A 568 22.50 17.38 -13.28
C VAL A 568 21.39 16.37 -13.57
N ALA A 569 20.75 16.41 -14.75
CA ALA A 569 19.60 15.56 -15.06
C ALA A 569 19.94 14.05 -15.00
N ARG A 570 21.13 13.66 -15.48
CA ARG A 570 21.59 12.26 -15.46
C ARG A 570 21.85 11.76 -14.04
N GLU A 571 22.41 12.60 -13.17
CA GLU A 571 22.61 12.27 -11.75
C GLU A 571 21.28 12.14 -11.01
N LEU A 572 20.30 12.99 -11.34
CA LEU A 572 18.94 12.87 -10.80
C LEU A 572 18.25 11.60 -11.29
N LEU A 573 18.40 11.25 -12.57
CA LEU A 573 17.83 10.02 -13.14
C LEU A 573 18.37 8.81 -12.37
N TYR A 574 19.70 8.71 -12.26
CA TYR A 574 20.37 7.66 -11.50
C TYR A 574 19.94 7.64 -10.03
N HIS A 575 19.77 8.81 -9.40
CA HIS A 575 19.31 8.91 -8.02
C HIS A 575 17.90 8.35 -7.84
N PHE A 576 16.95 8.70 -8.71
CA PHE A 576 15.59 8.17 -8.62
C PHE A 576 15.53 6.67 -8.94
N GLU A 577 16.35 6.18 -9.87
CA GLU A 577 16.44 4.74 -10.19
C GLU A 577 17.03 3.89 -9.06
N THR A 578 18.02 4.42 -8.33
CA THR A 578 18.77 3.62 -7.33
C THR A 578 18.35 3.91 -5.89
N GLN A 579 18.05 5.16 -5.56
CA GLN A 579 17.64 5.58 -4.22
C GLN A 579 16.12 5.78 -4.17
N GLY A 580 15.54 6.41 -5.19
CA GLY A 580 14.10 6.68 -5.26
C GLY A 580 13.58 7.63 -4.17
N THR A 581 14.46 8.34 -3.45
CA THR A 581 14.07 9.30 -2.42
C THR A 581 13.70 10.66 -3.04
N PRO A 582 12.76 11.41 -2.45
CA PRO A 582 12.47 12.78 -2.89
C PRO A 582 13.68 13.69 -2.62
N VAL A 583 13.91 14.67 -3.51
CA VAL A 583 15.09 15.55 -3.49
C VAL A 583 14.68 16.96 -3.14
N MET A 584 15.35 17.61 -2.18
CA MET A 584 15.12 19.04 -1.93
C MET A 584 16.02 19.87 -2.83
N MET A 585 15.47 20.87 -3.52
CA MET A 585 16.20 21.81 -4.35
C MET A 585 15.99 23.24 -3.84
N GLY A 586 17.06 23.91 -3.41
CA GLY A 586 17.07 25.32 -3.04
C GLY A 586 17.65 26.20 -4.16
N GLY A 587 16.96 27.29 -4.50
CA GLY A 587 17.41 28.28 -5.48
C GLY A 587 17.14 29.71 -5.00
N GLY A 588 18.19 30.46 -4.65
CA GLY A 588 18.04 31.78 -4.03
C GLY A 588 17.28 31.71 -2.70
N GLN A 589 16.09 32.33 -2.64
CA GLN A 589 15.22 32.33 -1.45
C GLN A 589 14.07 31.32 -1.53
N LEU A 590 14.02 30.50 -2.59
CA LEU A 590 12.95 29.52 -2.82
C LEU A 590 13.48 28.09 -2.65
N ALA A 591 12.61 27.21 -2.17
CA ALA A 591 12.85 25.78 -2.08
C ALA A 591 11.73 25.00 -2.78
N PHE A 592 12.10 23.89 -3.41
CA PHE A 592 11.19 22.96 -4.06
C PHE A 592 11.54 21.54 -3.64
N THR A 593 10.57 20.63 -3.72
CA THR A 593 10.85 19.19 -3.67
C THR A 593 10.73 18.63 -5.08
N LEU A 594 11.76 17.91 -5.55
CA LEU A 594 11.73 17.19 -6.81
C LEU A 594 11.30 15.75 -6.52
N LEU A 595 10.36 15.27 -7.33
CA LEU A 595 9.76 13.93 -7.24
C LEU A 595 10.09 13.07 -8.46
N GLY A 596 10.81 13.61 -9.42
CA GLY A 596 11.16 12.89 -10.64
C GLY A 596 11.83 13.77 -11.68
N VAL A 597 12.38 13.10 -12.69
CA VAL A 597 13.07 13.71 -13.83
C VAL A 597 12.64 13.01 -15.11
N ASP A 598 12.40 13.83 -16.12
CA ASP A 598 12.26 13.43 -17.51
C ASP A 598 13.46 14.01 -18.26
N TYR A 599 14.26 13.16 -18.91
CA TYR A 599 15.46 13.55 -19.62
C TYR A 599 15.52 12.89 -21.00
N ASP A 600 15.61 13.72 -22.04
CA ASP A 600 15.93 13.28 -23.40
C ASP A 600 17.43 13.51 -23.64
N PRO A 601 18.23 12.42 -23.72
CA PRO A 601 19.67 12.53 -23.92
C PRO A 601 20.04 13.02 -25.31
N ASP A 602 19.20 12.80 -26.32
CA ASP A 602 19.47 13.18 -27.71
C ASP A 602 19.19 14.67 -27.93
N ALA A 603 18.10 15.17 -27.35
CA ALA A 603 17.73 16.59 -27.42
C ALA A 603 18.46 17.45 -26.36
N GLY A 604 18.99 16.85 -25.30
CA GLY A 604 19.58 17.56 -24.16
C GLY A 604 18.55 18.36 -23.36
N VAL A 605 17.27 17.99 -23.45
CA VAL A 605 16.16 18.68 -22.77
C VAL A 605 15.70 17.84 -21.59
N CYS A 606 15.35 18.50 -20.49
CA CYS A 606 14.75 17.85 -19.35
C CYS A 606 13.65 18.67 -18.68
N ALA A 607 12.82 17.97 -17.92
CA ALA A 607 11.85 18.53 -17.00
C ALA A 607 11.98 17.85 -15.64
N PHE A 608 11.68 18.60 -14.58
CA PHE A 608 11.63 18.08 -13.23
C PHE A 608 10.19 18.10 -12.72
N LEU A 609 9.77 17.02 -12.08
CA LEU A 609 8.47 16.96 -11.41
C LEU A 609 8.61 17.67 -10.06
N THR A 610 8.10 18.89 -9.99
CA THR A 610 8.23 19.72 -8.79
C THR A 610 6.98 19.65 -7.93
N LEU A 611 7.19 19.55 -6.63
CA LEU A 611 6.21 19.74 -5.57
C LEU A 611 6.56 21.02 -4.82
N ASP A 612 5.61 21.95 -4.80
CA ASP A 612 5.85 23.33 -4.40
C ASP A 612 5.43 23.57 -2.94
N PRO A 613 6.36 23.74 -1.98
CA PRO A 613 6.00 23.91 -0.57
C PRO A 613 5.31 25.25 -0.27
N HIS A 614 5.26 26.19 -1.24
CA HIS A 614 4.66 27.51 -1.05
C HIS A 614 3.14 27.52 -1.20
N TYR A 615 2.52 26.37 -1.51
CA TYR A 615 1.07 26.26 -1.55
C TYR A 615 0.46 26.61 -0.18
N THR A 616 -0.64 27.35 -0.20
CA THR A 616 -1.31 27.89 1.01
C THR A 616 -2.81 27.61 1.02
N GLY A 617 -3.31 26.88 0.03
CA GLY A 617 -4.72 26.51 -0.06
C GLY A 617 -5.04 25.27 0.77
N ASP A 618 -6.28 24.82 0.67
CA ASP A 618 -6.76 23.61 1.33
C ASP A 618 -6.23 22.34 0.62
N GLU A 619 -6.38 21.18 1.27
CA GLU A 619 -6.00 19.85 0.77
C GLU A 619 -6.91 19.38 -0.40
N ASP A 620 -6.88 20.10 -1.53
CA ASP A 620 -7.67 19.83 -2.73
C ASP A 620 -6.77 19.36 -3.88
N LEU A 621 -6.83 18.06 -4.18
CA LEU A 621 -5.97 17.42 -5.18
C LEU A 621 -6.13 18.05 -6.56
N ALA A 622 -7.36 18.39 -6.96
CA ALA A 622 -7.64 18.99 -8.27
C ALA A 622 -6.98 20.37 -8.43
N THR A 623 -6.97 21.18 -7.37
CA THR A 623 -6.27 22.46 -7.34
C THR A 623 -4.76 22.24 -7.43
N ILE A 624 -4.23 21.29 -6.65
CA ILE A 624 -2.80 20.98 -6.58
C ILE A 624 -2.24 20.48 -7.92
N GLN A 625 -3.03 19.70 -8.69
CA GLN A 625 -2.59 19.08 -9.94
C GLN A 625 -2.97 19.87 -11.21
N HIS A 626 -4.00 20.72 -11.17
CA HIS A 626 -4.55 21.31 -12.40
C HIS A 626 -4.72 22.82 -12.38
N GLN A 627 -4.73 23.47 -11.21
CA GLN A 627 -4.97 24.90 -11.13
C GLN A 627 -3.67 25.70 -11.03
N THR A 628 -3.50 26.65 -11.95
CA THR A 628 -2.43 27.65 -11.84
C THR A 628 -2.82 28.69 -10.80
N ILE A 629 -2.07 28.74 -9.70
CA ILE A 629 -2.33 29.63 -8.57
C ILE A 629 -1.14 30.56 -8.32
N ALA A 630 -1.36 31.61 -7.53
CA ALA A 630 -0.28 32.49 -7.06
C ALA A 630 0.43 31.86 -5.86
N LEU A 631 1.74 31.69 -5.97
CA LEU A 631 2.63 31.15 -4.95
C LEU A 631 3.54 32.30 -4.44
N GLU A 632 4.76 31.98 -4.00
CA GLU A 632 5.71 32.96 -3.46
C GLU A 632 6.40 33.75 -4.60
N GLY A 633 5.69 34.74 -5.15
CA GLY A 633 6.23 35.67 -6.16
C GLY A 633 6.09 35.22 -7.61
N TYR A 634 5.46 34.07 -7.88
CA TYR A 634 5.20 33.54 -9.22
C TYR A 634 3.85 32.81 -9.29
N LYS A 635 3.45 32.38 -10.49
CA LYS A 635 2.26 31.54 -10.70
C LYS A 635 2.66 30.20 -11.29
N ALA A 636 2.17 29.12 -10.70
CA ALA A 636 2.38 27.77 -11.20
C ALA A 636 1.29 26.82 -10.68
N ILE A 637 1.31 25.60 -11.19
CA ILE A 637 0.58 24.47 -10.62
C ILE A 637 1.44 23.89 -9.48
N PRO A 638 0.89 23.70 -8.25
CA PRO A 638 1.66 23.27 -7.08
C PRO A 638 2.43 21.96 -7.25
N CYS A 639 1.83 20.94 -7.86
CA CYS A 639 2.52 19.73 -8.27
C CYS A 639 2.45 19.61 -9.79
N SER A 640 3.58 19.75 -10.48
CA SER A 640 3.64 19.68 -11.95
C SER A 640 5.04 19.47 -12.48
N TRP A 641 5.12 18.95 -13.70
CA TRP A 641 6.34 18.95 -14.50
C TRP A 641 6.73 20.37 -14.90
N ARG A 642 7.98 20.76 -14.61
CA ARG A 642 8.56 22.05 -14.98
C ARG A 642 9.80 21.83 -15.84
N LYS A 643 9.79 22.42 -17.04
CA LYS A 643 11.00 22.49 -17.88
C LYS A 643 12.06 23.32 -17.17
N THR A 644 13.33 22.93 -17.31
CA THR A 644 14.45 23.63 -16.65
C THR A 644 14.54 25.12 -16.99
N THR A 645 14.05 25.51 -18.17
CA THR A 645 13.97 26.90 -18.64
C THR A 645 13.00 27.78 -17.85
N THR A 646 12.13 27.20 -17.03
CA THR A 646 11.18 27.93 -16.17
C THR A 646 11.80 28.40 -14.86
N PHE A 647 12.94 27.83 -14.46
CA PHE A 647 13.68 28.27 -13.28
C PHE A 647 14.49 29.53 -13.56
N ALA A 648 14.76 30.32 -12.52
CA ALA A 648 15.51 31.57 -12.65
C ALA A 648 16.93 31.31 -13.17
N LYS A 649 17.25 31.86 -14.36
CA LYS A 649 18.52 31.62 -15.07
C LYS A 649 19.74 32.08 -14.28
N ASN A 650 19.67 33.22 -13.60
CA ASN A 650 20.83 33.83 -12.94
C ASN A 650 20.94 33.47 -11.45
N SER A 651 20.24 32.42 -11.01
CA SER A 651 20.29 31.91 -9.65
C SER A 651 21.10 30.61 -9.61
N PHE A 652 21.87 30.42 -8.55
CA PHE A 652 22.47 29.12 -8.23
C PHE A 652 21.38 28.19 -7.67
N TYR A 653 21.56 26.88 -7.85
CA TYR A 653 20.70 25.85 -7.24
C TYR A 653 21.55 24.82 -6.53
N ASN A 654 21.16 24.47 -5.32
CA ASN A 654 21.75 23.38 -4.54
C ASN A 654 20.68 22.33 -4.28
N LEU A 655 21.04 21.06 -4.47
CA LEU A 655 20.15 19.92 -4.32
C LEU A 655 20.67 19.01 -3.22
N CYS A 656 19.80 18.67 -2.27
CA CYS A 656 20.03 17.65 -1.25
C CYS A 656 19.36 16.35 -1.69
N LEU A 657 20.16 15.32 -1.91
CA LEU A 657 19.76 14.00 -2.41
C LEU A 657 19.91 12.97 -1.27
N PRO A 658 18.86 12.72 -0.45
CA PRO A 658 18.94 11.78 0.66
C PRO A 658 19.22 10.36 0.17
N GLN A 659 20.14 9.65 0.80
CA GLN A 659 20.42 8.25 0.44
C GLN A 659 19.41 7.34 1.14
N ARG A 660 18.91 6.32 0.44
CA ARG A 660 17.98 5.35 1.00
C ARG A 660 18.68 4.60 2.13
N PRO A 661 18.09 4.51 3.34
CA PRO A 661 18.68 3.74 4.42
C PRO A 661 18.73 2.26 4.07
N SER A 662 19.86 1.61 4.34
CA SER A 662 19.99 0.15 4.28
C SER A 662 19.56 -0.45 5.63
N VAL A 663 18.26 -0.61 5.83
CA VAL A 663 17.70 -1.28 7.02
C VAL A 663 17.23 -2.65 6.55
N GLY A 664 18.15 -3.62 6.53
CA GLY A 664 17.86 -4.97 6.08
C GLY A 664 16.91 -5.73 7.01
N VAL A 665 16.55 -6.95 6.57
CA VAL A 665 15.87 -7.96 7.40
C VAL A 665 16.64 -8.25 8.68
#